data_AF-A0A4Y9YTJ2-F1
#
_entry.id   AF-A0A4Y9YTJ2-F1
#
_cell.length_a   1.000
_cell.length_b   1.000
_cell.length_c   1.000
_cell.angle_alpha   90.00
_cell.angle_beta   90.00
_cell.angle_gamma   90.00
#
_symmetry.space_group_name_H-M   'P 1'
#
loop_
_entity.id
_entity.type
_entity.pdbx_description
1 polymer ?
#
loop_
_entity_poly.entity_id
_entity_poly.type
_entity_poly.pdbx_seq_one_letter_code
_entity_poly.pdbx_strand_id
1 'polypeptide(L)'
;MRLQSSTRALSESHGVLLSTRPLSLDAASLSRRGLSLDVPPTMSAPPGRANAARNYTSAKRKICSICGEDFNVKGFASHEAACARSQERLNRDRQLAAQIAQAQRDAEQERFKRFREEMGSVGTSSHIGGPVPGPSNIEHDYEPIPLVHEVGDIKTQYHPKTGKASMVQSKAAYDAAEEQFRTPPQPPDNPWRPYRTRSDFGFADIALSACLNEEHVEALIKLIKTVASGQDQFTISSHAELRKLRQSASAYLTPYQEMKIQVPYEDEVRDYKVWACDLWDWATDQLHDPRLTPHWAFDSLRLFRWSGTKWVRFRDEPWTANMLWEVQSVLPEGGTPFGFIVYADKTKLSSFGTQKGYPVMVRCAQLPIEIRNGNGIGGGAIVGWLPVIDEGTAEEGKKNFVDHKRIVWHEAFYLFIKKIEVLAKTGFQCDLPNIMRNFYPFLVMLVADYEEQCFMAMIRGGHQSLCNCPRCLAKSKDLTLLEQHAIPRTPENMQAVLTEAQAPGNTRAAADKVLKDYGLRGNPVCDLSSSSFPNLTITQNVFWKLLNTNPYRALSFDKLHAYDSGLLGDHIWPETVSLVTASGRWAIAKVDEQASSFPVWRGLTHFKQIVNINFNDGHKFQDLSKCLKDLQEETGPDGKDWNFPKVHSHQHGPDDIEDKGITANYNTKPFEKMHGSLKKSYLRRSNKRNVENQLLTAEHDLAVMQIIRANIEDYDTFHNGVEEEDDEDDPDDNSTSARRTSTRVIFDDRISFGAPEKPKPLAELQSHVMDLHKDVTTVLDVLQIRSRNGDKISVGPHDEVVEYRFLKVSYESEETWKQETDFLRCTPSWFGKERRDHVIIDTAEGPIFACLLVMFTCTTADGDTHPFVIVKPLDGPVDPQERDRVMGFYRVQPSAYDVEVLPAQAIIRGALVTPDHGSPASRSYFVVDHDPDMFIRLNSLRRNRFR
;
A
#
# COMPACT_ATOMS: atom_id res chain seq x y z
N MET A 1 -19.21 53.22 -1.44
CA MET A 1 -20.53 52.84 -0.89
C MET A 1 -20.58 51.31 -0.89
N ARG A 2 -20.94 50.59 0.19
CA ARG A 2 -22.26 50.51 0.87
C ARG A 2 -23.35 49.98 -0.09
N LEU A 3 -24.17 48.96 0.19
CA LEU A 3 -24.31 47.95 1.30
C LEU A 3 -24.80 46.61 0.65
N GLN A 4 -25.02 45.44 1.28
CA GLN A 4 -24.85 44.90 2.66
C GLN A 4 -24.74 43.35 2.59
N SER A 5 -24.82 42.63 3.73
CA SER A 5 -25.02 41.17 3.83
C SER A 5 -26.34 40.81 4.52
N SER A 6 -26.85 39.59 4.30
CA SER A 6 -27.73 38.88 5.25
C SER A 6 -27.57 37.35 5.10
N THR A 7 -27.82 36.62 6.17
CA THR A 7 -27.65 35.16 6.29
C THR A 7 -28.80 34.55 7.09
N ARG A 8 -28.99 33.22 6.97
CA ARG A 8 -29.92 32.29 7.66
C ARG A 8 -31.13 31.85 6.83
N ALA A 9 -31.78 30.71 7.11
CA ALA A 9 -31.38 29.40 7.69
C ALA A 9 -32.65 28.52 7.79
N LEU A 10 -32.48 27.22 8.10
CA LEU A 10 -33.53 26.25 8.50
C LEU A 10 -34.51 25.90 7.35
N SER A 11 -34.71 24.64 6.94
CA SER A 11 -35.03 23.38 7.64
C SER A 11 -36.46 23.31 8.17
N GLU A 12 -37.26 22.39 7.64
CA GLU A 12 -38.23 21.63 8.43
C GLU A 12 -38.66 20.34 7.72
N SER A 13 -39.46 19.51 8.39
CA SER A 13 -39.86 18.17 7.96
C SER A 13 -41.27 17.87 8.47
N HIS A 14 -41.99 16.91 7.85
CA HIS A 14 -42.86 15.90 8.49
C HIS A 14 -43.91 15.31 7.53
N GLY A 15 -44.43 14.13 7.91
CA GLY A 15 -45.89 13.92 7.95
C GLY A 15 -46.60 13.50 6.66
N VAL A 16 -46.65 12.19 6.40
CA VAL A 16 -47.71 11.59 5.57
C VAL A 16 -48.87 11.18 6.48
N LEU A 17 -50.09 11.65 6.21
CA LEU A 17 -51.34 10.97 6.57
C LEU A 17 -52.56 11.53 5.79
N LEU A 18 -53.20 10.66 5.00
CA LEU A 18 -54.60 10.64 4.50
C LEU A 18 -55.42 11.95 4.37
N SER A 19 -55.93 12.25 3.16
CA SER A 19 -57.35 12.01 2.79
C SER A 19 -57.85 12.76 1.52
N THR A 20 -58.83 12.16 0.83
CA THR A 20 -59.87 12.78 -0.06
C THR A 20 -59.51 13.61 -1.31
N ARG A 21 -59.72 12.98 -2.49
CA ARG A 21 -60.10 13.59 -3.81
C ARG A 21 -61.60 14.03 -3.82
N PRO A 22 -62.24 14.44 -4.95
CA PRO A 22 -61.81 15.00 -6.26
C PRO A 22 -62.45 16.42 -6.47
N LEU A 23 -62.55 17.16 -7.61
CA LEU A 23 -62.90 17.00 -9.05
C LEU A 23 -62.45 18.33 -9.75
N SER A 24 -61.88 18.48 -10.96
CA SER A 24 -62.18 18.07 -12.35
C SER A 24 -63.10 19.02 -13.16
N LEU A 25 -62.65 19.42 -14.37
CA LEU A 25 -63.39 20.12 -15.46
C LEU A 25 -63.67 21.64 -15.23
N ASP A 26 -63.77 22.52 -16.24
CA ASP A 26 -63.70 22.36 -17.72
C ASP A 26 -63.30 23.66 -18.47
N ALA A 27 -63.02 23.54 -19.79
CA ALA A 27 -63.25 24.53 -20.87
C ALA A 27 -62.54 25.92 -20.86
N ALA A 28 -62.39 26.67 -21.98
CA ALA A 28 -62.28 26.36 -23.41
C ALA A 28 -61.91 27.64 -24.22
N SER A 29 -61.83 27.51 -25.56
CA SER A 29 -61.75 28.57 -26.60
C SER A 29 -60.39 29.24 -26.85
N LEU A 30 -60.06 29.80 -28.03
CA LEU A 30 -60.22 29.45 -29.47
C LEU A 30 -59.96 30.73 -30.30
N SER A 31 -59.44 30.58 -31.54
CA SER A 31 -59.54 31.51 -32.72
C SER A 31 -58.20 32.12 -33.21
N ARG A 32 -57.91 32.28 -34.53
CA ARG A 32 -58.17 31.46 -35.76
C ARG A 32 -57.48 32.11 -36.99
N ARG A 33 -57.06 31.31 -37.98
CA ARG A 33 -56.60 31.68 -39.36
C ARG A 33 -55.22 32.39 -39.44
N GLY A 34 -54.42 32.29 -40.51
CA GLY A 34 -54.44 31.35 -41.67
C GLY A 34 -54.02 31.95 -43.03
N LEU A 35 -53.40 31.12 -43.90
CA LEU A 35 -53.14 31.24 -45.37
C LEU A 35 -51.77 31.80 -45.90
N SER A 36 -50.82 30.86 -46.10
CA SER A 36 -50.10 30.48 -47.36
C SER A 36 -49.81 31.49 -48.51
N LEU A 37 -48.55 31.55 -49.00
CA LEU A 37 -48.07 31.05 -50.34
C LEU A 37 -46.60 31.44 -50.71
N ASP A 38 -45.79 30.44 -51.07
CA ASP A 38 -44.70 30.32 -52.08
C ASP A 38 -43.63 31.43 -52.39
N VAL A 39 -42.47 31.33 -51.72
CA VAL A 39 -41.09 30.98 -52.24
C VAL A 39 -40.69 31.35 -53.69
N PRO A 40 -39.45 31.87 -54.00
CA PRO A 40 -38.35 32.43 -53.17
C PRO A 40 -38.04 33.92 -53.57
N PRO A 41 -36.93 34.43 -54.22
CA PRO A 41 -35.59 33.94 -54.62
C PRO A 41 -34.35 34.69 -54.02
N THR A 42 -33.16 34.12 -54.24
CA THR A 42 -31.76 34.66 -54.23
C THR A 42 -31.36 35.98 -53.52
N MET A 43 -30.55 35.82 -52.46
CA MET A 43 -29.30 36.54 -52.11
C MET A 43 -29.25 38.08 -52.00
N SER A 44 -29.20 38.59 -50.76
CA SER A 44 -28.03 39.34 -50.21
C SER A 44 -28.27 39.76 -48.74
N ALA A 45 -27.20 39.88 -47.94
CA ALA A 45 -27.26 40.54 -46.63
C ALA A 45 -26.98 42.04 -46.83
N PRO A 46 -27.64 42.96 -46.09
CA PRO A 46 -26.99 43.54 -44.91
C PRO A 46 -27.97 43.84 -43.72
N PRO A 47 -28.02 45.00 -43.01
CA PRO A 47 -27.48 45.04 -41.64
C PRO A 47 -28.31 45.73 -40.53
N GLY A 48 -28.05 45.34 -39.28
CA GLY A 48 -27.67 46.27 -38.18
C GLY A 48 -28.73 47.14 -37.46
N ARG A 49 -28.49 47.32 -36.15
CA ARG A 49 -28.74 48.53 -35.30
C ARG A 49 -28.05 48.28 -33.94
N ALA A 50 -26.94 48.92 -33.58
CA ALA A 50 -26.70 50.35 -33.30
C ALA A 50 -27.17 50.80 -31.91
N ASN A 51 -26.24 51.25 -31.05
CA ASN A 51 -26.47 52.43 -30.20
C ASN A 51 -25.20 53.01 -29.51
N ALA A 52 -25.28 54.31 -29.23
CA ALA A 52 -24.54 55.11 -28.23
C ALA A 52 -23.01 54.96 -28.05
N ALA A 53 -22.26 56.01 -28.43
CA ALA A 53 -20.83 56.15 -28.12
C ALA A 53 -20.58 56.74 -26.71
N ARG A 54 -19.41 56.42 -26.13
CA ARG A 54 -18.74 57.21 -25.09
C ARG A 54 -17.26 57.34 -25.43
N ASN A 55 -16.74 58.56 -25.44
CA ASN A 55 -15.33 58.82 -25.72
C ASN A 55 -14.44 58.26 -24.60
N TYR A 56 -13.38 57.54 -24.97
CA TYR A 56 -12.26 57.22 -24.09
C TYR A 56 -10.96 57.61 -24.78
N THR A 57 -10.07 58.27 -24.06
CA THR A 57 -8.75 58.64 -24.57
C THR A 57 -7.83 57.42 -24.63
N SER A 58 -7.05 57.30 -25.71
CA SER A 58 -6.11 56.20 -25.89
C SER A 58 -4.93 56.31 -24.91
N ALA A 59 -4.98 55.50 -23.85
CA ALA A 59 -3.85 55.34 -22.96
C ALA A 59 -2.67 54.71 -23.75
N LYS A 60 -1.55 55.43 -23.83
CA LYS A 60 -0.32 54.88 -24.43
C LYS A 60 0.14 53.65 -23.65
N ARG A 61 0.42 52.57 -24.36
CA ARG A 61 0.99 51.32 -23.84
C ARG A 61 2.47 51.21 -24.22
N LYS A 62 3.20 50.32 -23.55
CA LYS A 62 4.64 50.10 -23.73
C LYS A 62 4.98 48.62 -23.50
N ILE A 63 5.69 48.05 -24.46
CA ILE A 63 6.27 46.70 -24.38
C ILE A 63 7.54 46.73 -23.50
N CYS A 64 7.69 45.76 -22.60
CA CYS A 64 8.90 45.56 -21.83
C CYS A 64 9.99 44.88 -22.67
N SER A 65 11.19 45.48 -22.73
CA SER A 65 12.33 44.94 -23.47
C SER A 65 12.92 43.65 -22.87
N ILE A 66 12.54 43.27 -21.65
CA ILE A 66 13.10 42.12 -20.93
C ILE A 66 12.19 40.89 -21.03
N CYS A 67 10.87 41.05 -21.00
CA CYS A 67 9.92 39.93 -21.08
C CYS A 67 8.89 40.01 -22.22
N GLY A 68 8.92 41.04 -23.08
CA GLY A 68 8.05 41.16 -24.25
C GLY A 68 6.59 41.56 -23.99
N GLU A 69 6.17 41.66 -22.72
CA GLU A 69 4.80 41.96 -22.31
C GLU A 69 4.42 43.45 -22.45
N ASP A 70 3.16 43.74 -22.78
CA ASP A 70 2.67 45.10 -23.08
C ASP A 70 1.84 45.73 -21.95
N PHE A 71 2.42 46.75 -21.29
CA PHE A 71 1.85 47.39 -20.11
C PHE A 71 1.32 48.81 -20.37
N ASN A 72 0.40 49.24 -19.51
CA ASN A 72 0.05 50.67 -19.41
C ASN A 72 1.25 51.47 -18.88
N VAL A 73 1.49 52.67 -19.45
CA VAL A 73 2.58 53.57 -19.00
C VAL A 73 2.52 53.90 -17.51
N LYS A 74 1.33 53.92 -16.89
CA LYS A 74 1.21 53.92 -15.41
C LYS A 74 1.57 52.54 -14.84
N GLY A 75 2.83 52.40 -14.42
CA GLY A 75 3.38 51.21 -13.75
C GLY A 75 4.62 50.64 -14.44
N PHE A 76 4.84 50.97 -15.72
CA PHE A 76 5.90 50.41 -16.56
C PHE A 76 7.29 50.39 -15.88
N ALA A 77 7.77 51.51 -15.35
CA ALA A 77 9.10 51.58 -14.71
C ALA A 77 9.25 50.70 -13.45
N SER A 78 8.15 50.41 -12.74
CA SER A 78 8.16 49.50 -11.59
C SER A 78 8.24 48.05 -12.04
N HIS A 79 7.50 47.70 -13.10
CA HIS A 79 7.61 46.40 -13.77
C HIS A 79 9.01 46.20 -14.36
N GLU A 80 9.52 47.16 -15.12
CA GLU A 80 10.84 47.13 -15.80
C GLU A 80 11.97 46.87 -14.79
N ALA A 81 11.97 47.60 -13.67
CA ALA A 81 12.93 47.38 -12.58
C ALA A 81 12.74 46.04 -11.84
N ALA A 82 11.52 45.50 -11.76
CA ALA A 82 11.26 44.17 -11.20
C ALA A 82 11.67 43.05 -12.16
N CYS A 83 11.48 43.24 -13.46
CA CYS A 83 11.84 42.31 -14.53
C CYS A 83 13.36 42.18 -14.64
N ALA A 84 14.09 43.31 -14.60
CA ALA A 84 15.55 43.32 -14.53
C ALA A 84 16.09 42.53 -13.32
N ARG A 85 15.53 42.74 -12.12
CA ARG A 85 15.91 41.97 -10.91
C ARG A 85 15.57 40.47 -11.04
N SER A 86 14.50 40.12 -11.74
CA SER A 86 14.14 38.73 -12.03
C SER A 86 15.15 38.07 -12.98
N GLN A 87 15.55 38.78 -14.04
CA GLN A 87 16.55 38.32 -15.01
C GLN A 87 17.94 38.20 -14.37
N GLU A 88 18.33 39.13 -13.48
CA GLU A 88 19.53 38.99 -12.68
C GLU A 88 19.50 37.75 -11.77
N ARG A 89 18.39 37.49 -11.07
CA ARG A 89 18.26 36.28 -10.24
C ARG A 89 18.39 35.02 -11.10
N LEU A 90 17.65 34.92 -12.21
CA LEU A 90 17.77 33.81 -13.18
C LEU A 90 19.19 33.61 -13.72
N ASN A 91 19.96 34.68 -13.93
CA ASN A 91 21.34 34.59 -14.37
C ASN A 91 22.28 34.11 -13.26
N ARG A 92 22.07 34.52 -12.00
CA ARG A 92 22.80 33.99 -10.84
C ARG A 92 22.44 32.52 -10.57
N ASP A 93 21.17 32.16 -10.68
CA ASP A 93 20.69 30.79 -10.52
C ASP A 93 21.29 29.86 -11.60
N ARG A 94 21.40 30.34 -12.85
CA ARG A 94 22.14 29.65 -13.92
C ARG A 94 23.64 29.54 -13.64
N GLN A 95 24.28 30.56 -13.09
CA GLN A 95 25.70 30.49 -12.71
C GLN A 95 25.93 29.50 -11.57
N LEU A 96 25.07 29.48 -10.56
CA LEU A 96 25.12 28.53 -9.46
C LEU A 96 24.86 27.09 -9.94
N ALA A 97 23.85 26.88 -10.79
CA ALA A 97 23.58 25.58 -11.41
C ALA A 97 24.75 25.12 -12.29
N ALA A 98 25.40 26.02 -13.04
CA ALA A 98 26.59 25.71 -13.82
C ALA A 98 27.80 25.35 -12.95
N GLN A 99 27.98 26.03 -11.80
CA GLN A 99 29.02 25.71 -10.82
C GLN A 99 28.79 24.36 -10.13
N ILE A 100 27.54 24.08 -9.70
CA ILE A 100 27.17 22.77 -9.13
C ILE A 100 27.38 21.66 -10.16
N ALA A 101 26.89 21.84 -11.39
CA ALA A 101 27.07 20.86 -12.45
C ALA A 101 28.55 20.71 -12.87
N GLN A 102 29.39 21.73 -12.70
CA GLN A 102 30.82 21.61 -12.91
C GLN A 102 31.48 20.83 -11.76
N ALA A 103 31.22 21.17 -10.50
CA ALA A 103 31.73 20.41 -9.36
C ALA A 103 31.29 18.94 -9.37
N GLN A 104 30.08 18.65 -9.86
CA GLN A 104 29.61 17.28 -10.11
C GLN A 104 30.39 16.59 -11.24
N ARG A 105 30.59 17.26 -12.39
CA ARG A 105 31.43 16.72 -13.47
C ARG A 105 32.89 16.50 -13.05
N ASP A 106 33.45 17.40 -12.25
CA ASP A 106 34.84 17.30 -11.76
C ASP A 106 34.96 16.12 -10.78
N ALA A 107 34.04 15.98 -9.82
CA ALA A 107 33.99 14.83 -8.92
C ALA A 107 33.74 13.50 -9.66
N GLU A 108 32.91 13.52 -10.70
CA GLU A 108 32.64 12.35 -11.54
C GLU A 108 33.84 11.99 -12.43
N GLN A 109 34.60 12.97 -12.94
CA GLN A 109 35.86 12.73 -13.64
C GLN A 109 36.94 12.20 -12.69
N GLU A 110 37.06 12.72 -11.47
CA GLU A 110 37.99 12.20 -10.45
C GLU A 110 37.65 10.74 -10.10
N ARG A 111 36.35 10.40 -10.02
CA ARG A 111 35.84 9.03 -9.84
C ARG A 111 36.13 8.14 -11.04
N PHE A 112 35.92 8.62 -12.27
CA PHE A 112 36.22 7.88 -13.51
C PHE A 112 37.72 7.68 -13.73
N LYS A 113 38.54 8.61 -13.25
CA LYS A 113 40.00 8.55 -13.28
C LYS A 113 40.51 7.48 -12.33
N ARG A 114 40.07 7.46 -11.07
CA ARG A 114 40.36 6.36 -10.13
C ARG A 114 39.95 5.00 -10.68
N PHE A 115 38.73 4.89 -11.21
CA PHE A 115 38.23 3.65 -11.83
C PHE A 115 39.09 3.19 -13.03
N ARG A 116 39.64 4.13 -13.81
CA ARG A 116 40.57 3.83 -14.92
C ARG A 116 41.97 3.45 -14.44
N GLU A 117 42.45 4.06 -13.35
CA GLU A 117 43.74 3.76 -12.73
C GLU A 117 43.71 2.37 -12.05
N GLU A 118 42.61 2.00 -11.39
CA GLU A 118 42.36 0.66 -10.82
C GLU A 118 42.27 -0.43 -11.91
N MET A 119 41.62 -0.14 -13.05
CA MET A 119 41.56 -1.05 -14.21
C MET A 119 42.89 -1.18 -14.97
N GLY A 120 43.85 -0.26 -14.78
CA GLY A 120 45.08 -0.20 -15.56
C GLY A 120 46.16 -1.23 -15.21
N SER A 121 46.00 -1.98 -14.11
CA SER A 121 47.07 -2.79 -13.53
C SER A 121 47.16 -4.25 -14.02
N VAL A 122 46.39 -4.64 -15.05
CA VAL A 122 46.37 -6.03 -15.57
C VAL A 122 46.75 -6.06 -17.05
N GLY A 123 48.03 -6.32 -17.34
CA GLY A 123 48.51 -6.32 -18.74
C GLY A 123 49.91 -6.90 -18.98
N THR A 124 49.93 -8.13 -19.53
CA THR A 124 50.96 -8.73 -20.41
C THR A 124 52.28 -9.27 -19.84
N SER A 125 52.45 -10.58 -20.03
CA SER A 125 53.66 -11.22 -20.59
C SER A 125 53.22 -12.49 -21.35
N SER A 126 53.98 -12.96 -22.33
CA SER A 126 53.50 -13.97 -23.31
C SER A 126 54.53 -15.02 -23.72
N HIS A 127 54.00 -16.22 -24.02
CA HIS A 127 54.56 -17.35 -24.78
C HIS A 127 56.00 -17.85 -24.55
N ILE A 128 56.12 -19.17 -24.36
CA ILE A 128 56.79 -20.14 -25.26
C ILE A 128 56.30 -21.55 -24.89
N GLY A 129 56.39 -22.54 -25.79
CA GLY A 129 55.95 -23.92 -25.53
C GLY A 129 56.92 -24.99 -26.06
N GLY A 130 56.81 -26.22 -25.52
CA GLY A 130 57.58 -27.42 -25.90
C GLY A 130 57.08 -28.67 -25.14
N PRO A 131 57.33 -29.91 -25.60
CA PRO A 131 56.46 -31.05 -25.25
C PRO A 131 57.06 -32.19 -24.38
N VAL A 132 56.19 -32.79 -23.53
CA VAL A 132 55.91 -34.24 -23.32
C VAL A 132 57.10 -35.22 -23.47
N PRO A 133 57.50 -36.02 -22.44
CA PRO A 133 56.67 -37.17 -21.98
C PRO A 133 56.85 -37.71 -20.52
N GLY A 134 55.99 -38.66 -20.12
CA GLY A 134 56.35 -39.74 -19.17
C GLY A 134 55.61 -39.74 -17.81
N PRO A 135 55.16 -40.90 -17.26
CA PRO A 135 54.32 -40.95 -16.06
C PRO A 135 54.96 -41.59 -14.82
N SER A 136 54.59 -41.14 -13.61
CA SER A 136 54.62 -41.95 -12.38
C SER A 136 53.78 -41.38 -11.22
N ASN A 137 52.72 -42.10 -10.86
CA ASN A 137 52.22 -42.39 -9.50
C ASN A 137 52.02 -41.29 -8.42
N ILE A 138 50.79 -41.25 -7.88
CA ILE A 138 50.42 -40.92 -6.47
C ILE A 138 50.54 -39.40 -6.14
N GLU A 139 49.64 -38.75 -5.39
CA GLU A 139 48.53 -39.17 -4.48
C GLU A 139 47.22 -38.39 -4.80
N HIS A 140 46.09 -38.75 -4.18
CA HIS A 140 44.80 -38.06 -4.39
C HIS A 140 44.51 -37.00 -3.30
N ASP A 141 44.82 -35.74 -3.60
CA ASP A 141 44.22 -34.58 -2.91
C ASP A 141 43.20 -33.90 -3.83
N TYR A 142 41.99 -33.66 -3.32
CA TYR A 142 40.94 -32.90 -4.03
C TYR A 142 41.01 -31.42 -3.63
N GLU A 143 41.54 -30.56 -4.51
CA GLU A 143 41.26 -29.12 -4.39
C GLU A 143 39.76 -28.86 -4.64
N PRO A 144 39.12 -27.91 -3.91
CA PRO A 144 37.72 -27.58 -4.13
C PRO A 144 37.48 -26.98 -5.52
N ILE A 145 36.51 -27.54 -6.25
CA ILE A 145 35.98 -26.93 -7.48
C ILE A 145 35.45 -25.53 -7.12
N PRO A 146 35.77 -24.45 -7.87
CA PRO A 146 35.23 -23.13 -7.60
C PRO A 146 33.70 -23.16 -7.74
N LEU A 147 32.98 -22.66 -6.72
CA LEU A 147 31.51 -22.69 -6.70
C LEU A 147 30.93 -22.02 -7.96
N VAL A 148 30.24 -22.83 -8.76
CA VAL A 148 29.34 -22.33 -9.80
C VAL A 148 28.04 -21.92 -9.12
N HIS A 149 27.72 -20.62 -9.17
CA HIS A 149 26.50 -20.10 -8.54
C HIS A 149 25.25 -20.57 -9.28
N GLU A 150 24.29 -21.10 -8.53
CA GLU A 150 23.01 -21.58 -9.08
C GLU A 150 22.01 -20.43 -9.25
N VAL A 151 21.08 -20.57 -10.21
CA VAL A 151 20.09 -19.52 -10.51
C VAL A 151 19.08 -19.43 -9.37
N GLY A 152 19.27 -18.45 -8.49
CA GLY A 152 18.53 -18.37 -7.23
C GLY A 152 19.42 -18.18 -6.00
N ASP A 153 20.72 -18.44 -6.08
CA ASP A 153 21.66 -18.17 -4.99
C ASP A 153 21.46 -16.75 -4.44
N ILE A 154 21.45 -16.63 -3.12
CA ILE A 154 21.29 -15.36 -2.40
C ILE A 154 22.62 -14.98 -1.75
N LYS A 155 23.06 -13.75 -2.01
CA LYS A 155 24.25 -13.13 -1.42
C LYS A 155 23.85 -12.05 -0.43
N THR A 156 24.21 -12.26 0.83
CA THR A 156 24.02 -11.29 1.91
C THR A 156 25.33 -10.53 2.14
N GLN A 157 25.37 -9.26 1.76
CA GLN A 157 26.46 -8.34 2.09
C GLN A 157 26.07 -7.51 3.31
N TYR A 158 26.67 -7.78 4.48
CA TYR A 158 26.50 -6.94 5.67
C TYR A 158 27.22 -5.59 5.52
N HIS A 159 26.78 -4.57 6.25
CA HIS A 159 27.46 -3.28 6.33
C HIS A 159 28.86 -3.44 6.95
N PRO A 160 29.93 -2.83 6.40
CA PRO A 160 31.31 -3.06 6.86
C PRO A 160 31.55 -2.86 8.37
N LYS A 161 30.84 -1.93 9.03
CA LYS A 161 30.98 -1.69 10.48
C LYS A 161 30.38 -2.80 11.37
N THR A 162 29.71 -3.79 10.80
CA THR A 162 29.27 -5.00 11.53
C THR A 162 30.39 -5.99 11.78
N GLY A 163 31.52 -5.89 11.06
CA GLY A 163 32.60 -6.88 11.06
C GLY A 163 32.24 -8.24 10.43
N LYS A 164 31.01 -8.42 9.93
CA LYS A 164 30.55 -9.68 9.34
C LYS A 164 31.02 -9.83 7.89
N ALA A 165 31.56 -11.00 7.56
CA ALA A 165 31.89 -11.35 6.18
C ALA A 165 30.62 -11.47 5.31
N SER A 166 30.73 -11.18 4.01
CA SER A 166 29.61 -11.42 3.07
C SER A 166 29.40 -12.93 2.88
N MET A 167 28.15 -13.36 2.91
CA MET A 167 27.74 -14.76 2.75
C MET A 167 27.11 -14.97 1.37
N VAL A 168 27.28 -16.17 0.81
CA VAL A 168 26.47 -16.68 -0.31
C VAL A 168 25.88 -18.02 0.13
N GLN A 169 24.61 -18.24 -0.17
CA GLN A 169 23.84 -19.42 0.20
C GLN A 169 22.82 -19.74 -0.89
N SER A 170 22.49 -21.02 -1.06
CA SER A 170 21.45 -21.44 -2.00
C SER A 170 20.08 -20.90 -1.54
N LYS A 171 19.14 -20.74 -2.49
CA LYS A 171 17.81 -20.18 -2.18
C LYS A 171 17.12 -20.92 -1.03
N ALA A 172 17.06 -22.26 -1.11
CA ALA A 172 16.45 -23.08 -0.06
C ALA A 172 17.11 -22.93 1.33
N ALA A 173 18.40 -22.63 1.41
CA ALA A 173 19.07 -22.35 2.68
C ALA A 173 18.75 -20.95 3.23
N TYR A 174 18.57 -19.96 2.33
CA TYR A 174 18.09 -18.62 2.70
C TYR A 174 16.63 -18.67 3.19
N ASP A 175 15.76 -19.34 2.44
CA ASP A 175 14.33 -19.49 2.74
C ASP A 175 14.15 -20.25 4.08
N ALA A 176 14.82 -21.40 4.24
CA ALA A 176 14.78 -22.17 5.50
C ALA A 176 15.36 -21.38 6.69
N ALA A 177 16.33 -20.49 6.48
CA ALA A 177 16.82 -19.59 7.52
C ALA A 177 15.83 -18.45 7.87
N GLU A 178 14.88 -18.13 6.99
CA GLU A 178 13.75 -17.23 7.29
C GLU A 178 12.65 -17.96 8.11
N GLU A 179 12.50 -19.27 7.90
CA GLU A 179 11.51 -20.15 8.52
C GLU A 179 11.94 -20.70 9.89
N GLN A 180 13.24 -20.99 10.10
CA GLN A 180 13.72 -21.67 11.31
C GLN A 180 13.54 -20.84 12.61
N PHE A 181 13.18 -19.56 12.49
CA PHE A 181 12.78 -18.68 13.59
C PHE A 181 11.28 -18.82 14.00
N ARG A 182 10.54 -19.82 13.51
CA ARG A 182 9.05 -19.84 13.56
C ARG A 182 8.35 -21.12 14.09
N THR A 183 8.97 -22.03 14.86
CA THR A 183 8.39 -23.39 15.13
C THR A 183 8.42 -23.93 16.60
N PRO A 184 7.26 -24.33 17.21
CA PRO A 184 7.10 -24.93 18.57
C PRO A 184 6.51 -26.40 18.71
N PRO A 185 6.57 -27.07 19.90
CA PRO A 185 6.27 -28.53 20.16
C PRO A 185 4.90 -29.00 20.83
N GLN A 186 4.62 -30.35 20.91
CA GLN A 186 3.27 -31.02 21.07
C GLN A 186 2.96 -32.01 22.26
N PRO A 187 1.66 -32.20 22.65
CA PRO A 187 1.04 -33.34 23.40
C PRO A 187 -0.49 -33.65 23.11
N PRO A 188 -1.20 -34.57 23.85
CA PRO A 188 -2.67 -34.89 23.72
C PRO A 188 -3.53 -34.58 24.99
N ASP A 189 -4.80 -34.98 25.30
CA ASP A 189 -5.72 -36.12 24.98
C ASP A 189 -7.20 -35.93 25.53
N ASN A 190 -8.20 -36.72 25.03
CA ASN A 190 -9.52 -37.17 25.62
C ASN A 190 -10.69 -36.15 25.87
N PRO A 191 -12.02 -36.50 25.90
CA PRO A 191 -12.89 -36.38 24.71
C PRO A 191 -14.29 -35.73 24.88
N TRP A 192 -14.77 -35.37 26.08
CA TRP A 192 -15.97 -34.51 26.26
C TRP A 192 -15.65 -33.04 25.89
N ARG A 193 -14.65 -32.83 25.04
CA ARG A 193 -13.61 -31.83 25.24
C ARG A 193 -13.51 -30.81 24.10
N PRO A 194 -12.90 -29.63 24.35
CA PRO A 194 -12.12 -29.27 25.56
C PRO A 194 -12.87 -29.15 26.89
N TYR A 195 -14.20 -29.05 26.89
CA TYR A 195 -15.07 -28.88 28.07
C TYR A 195 -15.01 -30.05 29.07
N ARG A 196 -14.07 -29.98 30.03
CA ARG A 196 -13.72 -31.09 30.94
C ARG A 196 -14.84 -31.52 31.87
N THR A 197 -15.85 -30.67 32.05
CA THR A 197 -17.05 -30.92 32.85
C THR A 197 -18.24 -30.15 32.27
N ARG A 198 -19.45 -30.48 32.75
CA ARG A 198 -20.71 -29.77 32.44
C ARG A 198 -20.67 -28.25 32.69
N SER A 199 -19.74 -27.77 33.52
CA SER A 199 -19.58 -26.33 33.82
C SER A 199 -18.90 -25.55 32.70
N ASP A 200 -17.99 -26.17 31.94
CA ASP A 200 -17.30 -25.50 30.82
C ASP A 200 -18.30 -25.16 29.69
N PHE A 201 -19.31 -26.02 29.46
CA PHE A 201 -20.44 -25.73 28.57
C PHE A 201 -21.29 -24.53 29.04
N GLY A 202 -21.55 -24.42 30.36
CA GLY A 202 -22.30 -23.30 30.93
C GLY A 202 -21.57 -21.96 30.86
N PHE A 203 -20.23 -21.99 30.72
CA PHE A 203 -19.43 -20.80 30.48
C PHE A 203 -19.53 -20.32 29.01
N ALA A 204 -19.53 -21.25 28.06
CA ALA A 204 -19.64 -20.94 26.62
C ALA A 204 -20.93 -20.18 26.24
N ASP A 205 -22.07 -20.57 26.84
CA ASP A 205 -23.38 -19.93 26.63
C ASP A 205 -23.39 -18.44 27.04
N ILE A 206 -22.70 -18.11 28.15
CA ILE A 206 -22.54 -16.74 28.65
C ILE A 206 -21.58 -15.95 27.77
N ALA A 207 -20.47 -16.57 27.33
CA ALA A 207 -19.49 -15.94 26.43
C ALA A 207 -20.12 -15.51 25.10
N LEU A 208 -20.88 -16.41 24.47
CA LEU A 208 -21.64 -16.15 23.25
C LEU A 208 -22.68 -15.04 23.46
N SER A 209 -23.49 -15.13 24.53
CA SER A 209 -24.54 -14.15 24.83
C SER A 209 -24.03 -12.73 25.11
N ALA A 210 -22.76 -12.60 25.53
CA ALA A 210 -22.10 -11.32 25.77
C ALA A 210 -21.23 -10.82 24.60
N CYS A 211 -21.16 -11.56 23.48
CA CYS A 211 -20.28 -11.32 22.34
C CYS A 211 -18.81 -11.13 22.75
N LEU A 212 -18.32 -11.97 23.68
CA LEU A 212 -16.89 -12.07 23.98
C LEU A 212 -16.20 -12.79 22.80
N ASN A 213 -15.13 -12.21 22.26
CA ASN A 213 -14.27 -12.99 21.37
C ASN A 213 -13.41 -13.96 22.19
N GLU A 214 -13.03 -15.05 21.55
CA GLU A 214 -12.19 -16.16 22.00
C GLU A 214 -11.07 -15.76 22.97
N GLU A 215 -10.28 -14.74 22.60
CA GLU A 215 -9.30 -14.05 23.46
C GLU A 215 -9.74 -13.76 24.91
N HIS A 216 -11.00 -13.36 25.14
CA HIS A 216 -11.57 -13.08 26.46
C HIS A 216 -12.23 -14.32 27.10
N VAL A 217 -12.61 -15.31 26.28
CA VAL A 217 -13.20 -16.59 26.70
C VAL A 217 -12.14 -17.41 27.42
N GLU A 218 -11.00 -17.66 26.78
CA GLU A 218 -9.87 -18.42 27.31
C GLU A 218 -9.28 -17.79 28.58
N ALA A 219 -9.11 -16.47 28.61
CA ALA A 219 -8.59 -15.76 29.77
C ALA A 219 -9.47 -15.93 31.02
N LEU A 220 -10.80 -15.97 30.84
CA LEU A 220 -11.76 -16.22 31.92
C LEU A 220 -11.78 -17.70 32.33
N ILE A 221 -11.69 -18.65 31.39
CA ILE A 221 -11.58 -20.09 31.69
C ILE A 221 -10.33 -20.37 32.54
N LYS A 222 -9.18 -19.81 32.15
CA LYS A 222 -7.88 -19.98 32.84
C LYS A 222 -7.99 -19.43 34.27
N LEU A 223 -8.48 -18.20 34.44
CA LEU A 223 -8.68 -17.56 35.75
C LEU A 223 -9.63 -18.34 36.67
N ILE A 224 -10.79 -18.77 36.17
CA ILE A 224 -11.78 -19.55 36.96
C ILE A 224 -11.17 -20.87 37.42
N LYS A 225 -10.39 -21.56 36.58
CA LYS A 225 -9.79 -22.85 36.91
C LYS A 225 -8.66 -22.74 37.94
N THR A 226 -7.81 -21.71 37.89
CA THR A 226 -6.77 -21.46 38.93
C THR A 226 -7.37 -21.17 40.31
N VAL A 227 -8.51 -20.49 40.35
CA VAL A 227 -9.18 -20.11 41.60
C VAL A 227 -10.00 -21.29 42.16
N ALA A 228 -10.69 -22.03 41.29
CA ALA A 228 -11.45 -23.22 41.69
C ALA A 228 -10.58 -24.41 42.13
N SER A 229 -9.31 -24.47 41.69
CA SER A 229 -8.34 -25.47 42.18
C SER A 229 -7.75 -25.14 43.55
N GLY A 230 -7.99 -23.94 44.08
CA GLY A 230 -7.39 -23.45 45.33
C GLY A 230 -5.90 -23.11 45.21
N GLN A 231 -5.36 -23.01 43.98
CA GLN A 231 -3.97 -22.59 43.73
C GLN A 231 -3.79 -21.07 43.85
N ASP A 232 -4.87 -20.30 43.69
CA ASP A 232 -4.92 -18.85 43.90
C ASP A 232 -6.33 -18.44 44.41
N GLN A 233 -6.51 -17.19 44.83
CA GLN A 233 -7.82 -16.63 45.21
C GLN A 233 -8.18 -15.39 44.39
N PHE A 234 -9.38 -15.40 43.81
CA PHE A 234 -9.97 -14.21 43.23
C PHE A 234 -10.46 -13.26 44.34
N THR A 235 -9.54 -12.41 44.81
CA THR A 235 -9.77 -11.46 45.91
C THR A 235 -10.48 -10.18 45.48
N ILE A 236 -10.61 -9.93 44.16
CA ILE A 236 -11.13 -8.67 43.62
C ILE A 236 -12.64 -8.53 43.87
N SER A 237 -12.97 -7.90 45.00
CA SER A 237 -14.33 -7.76 45.54
C SER A 237 -15.18 -6.71 44.80
N SER A 238 -14.56 -5.81 44.03
CA SER A 238 -15.27 -4.71 43.39
C SER A 238 -14.60 -4.19 42.11
N HIS A 239 -15.40 -3.57 41.22
CA HIS A 239 -14.89 -2.84 40.06
C HIS A 239 -13.99 -1.65 40.43
N ALA A 240 -14.13 -1.08 41.63
CA ALA A 240 -13.23 -0.04 42.14
C ALA A 240 -11.85 -0.60 42.50
N GLU A 241 -11.80 -1.82 43.04
CA GLU A 241 -10.58 -2.57 43.33
C GLU A 241 -9.91 -3.07 42.06
N LEU A 242 -10.68 -3.60 41.10
CA LEU A 242 -10.17 -3.97 39.76
C LEU A 242 -9.47 -2.78 39.07
N ARG A 243 -10.04 -1.57 39.18
CA ARG A 243 -9.41 -0.35 38.66
C ARG A 243 -8.10 0.00 39.37
N LYS A 244 -8.03 -0.13 40.71
CA LYS A 244 -6.78 0.09 41.47
C LYS A 244 -5.71 -0.93 41.10
N LEU A 245 -6.07 -2.19 40.89
CA LEU A 245 -5.13 -3.25 40.49
C LEU A 245 -4.61 -3.01 39.07
N ARG A 246 -5.47 -2.63 38.11
CA ARG A 246 -5.02 -2.20 36.77
C ARG A 246 -4.11 -0.96 36.81
N GLN A 247 -4.45 0.03 37.63
CA GLN A 247 -3.59 1.21 37.88
C GLN A 247 -2.26 0.89 38.58
N SER A 248 -2.12 -0.33 39.14
CA SER A 248 -0.87 -0.83 39.70
C SER A 248 -0.09 -1.63 38.65
N ALA A 249 -0.78 -2.47 37.87
CA ALA A 249 -0.21 -3.23 36.76
C ALA A 249 0.20 -2.35 35.57
N SER A 250 -0.38 -1.17 35.39
CA SER A 250 0.02 -0.23 34.33
C SER A 250 1.48 0.24 34.42
N ALA A 251 2.15 0.01 35.56
CA ALA A 251 3.57 0.29 35.76
C ALA A 251 4.53 -0.75 35.13
N TYR A 252 4.02 -1.83 34.51
CA TYR A 252 4.84 -2.78 33.74
C TYR A 252 5.30 -2.25 32.37
N LEU A 253 4.77 -1.12 31.91
CA LEU A 253 5.14 -0.43 30.67
C LEU A 253 5.27 1.07 30.95
N THR A 254 5.96 1.80 30.06
CA THR A 254 6.10 3.25 30.17
C THR A 254 4.73 3.94 30.17
N PRO A 255 4.35 4.69 31.23
CA PRO A 255 3.03 5.29 31.34
C PRO A 255 2.92 6.60 30.55
N TYR A 256 1.80 6.81 29.87
CA TYR A 256 1.45 8.09 29.24
C TYR A 256 1.37 9.21 30.28
N GLN A 257 1.94 10.37 29.96
CA GLN A 257 1.94 11.54 30.84
C GLN A 257 1.03 12.63 30.26
N GLU A 258 0.18 13.24 31.09
CA GLU A 258 -0.47 14.50 30.71
C GLU A 258 0.56 15.63 30.81
N MET A 259 1.02 16.10 29.67
CA MET A 259 1.88 17.26 29.55
C MET A 259 1.09 18.47 29.05
N LYS A 260 1.64 19.65 29.33
CA LYS A 260 1.14 20.92 28.81
C LYS A 260 2.21 21.59 27.96
N ILE A 261 1.81 22.11 26.81
CA ILE A 261 2.58 23.09 26.04
C ILE A 261 1.89 24.44 26.11
N GLN A 262 2.66 25.51 26.14
CA GLN A 262 2.17 26.88 26.22
C GLN A 262 2.58 27.60 24.95
N VAL A 263 1.61 27.99 24.12
CA VAL A 263 1.88 28.57 22.79
C VAL A 263 1.25 29.97 22.70
N PRO A 264 2.03 31.03 22.46
CA PRO A 264 1.51 32.38 22.29
C PRO A 264 0.55 32.49 21.08
N TYR A 265 -0.58 33.17 21.27
CA TYR A 265 -1.54 33.50 20.21
C TYR A 265 -2.09 34.91 20.41
N GLU A 266 -1.96 35.76 19.40
CA GLU A 266 -2.32 37.18 19.47
C GLU A 266 -1.68 37.84 20.72
N ASP A 267 -2.46 38.32 21.69
CA ASP A 267 -1.95 38.97 22.92
C ASP A 267 -1.97 38.04 24.17
N GLU A 268 -2.25 36.73 24.00
CA GLU A 268 -2.38 35.76 25.08
C GLU A 268 -1.48 34.51 24.91
N VAL A 269 -1.34 33.72 25.97
CA VAL A 269 -0.64 32.43 25.93
C VAL A 269 -1.66 31.31 26.17
N ARG A 270 -1.76 30.37 25.23
CA ARG A 270 -2.74 29.28 25.28
C ARG A 270 -2.09 27.97 25.74
N ASP A 271 -2.66 27.39 26.80
CA ASP A 271 -2.37 26.04 27.29
C ASP A 271 -2.99 24.99 26.36
N TYR A 272 -2.19 24.04 25.87
CA TYR A 272 -2.67 22.84 25.20
C TYR A 272 -2.23 21.58 25.94
N LYS A 273 -3.17 20.67 26.19
CA LYS A 273 -2.89 19.34 26.76
C LYS A 273 -2.38 18.41 25.67
N VAL A 274 -1.29 17.71 25.96
CA VAL A 274 -0.74 16.62 25.14
C VAL A 274 -0.65 15.40 26.04
N TRP A 275 -1.13 14.26 25.57
CA TRP A 275 -0.86 12.98 26.22
C TRP A 275 0.18 12.23 25.40
N ALA A 276 1.32 11.89 26.01
CA ALA A 276 2.39 11.20 25.30
C ALA A 276 3.19 10.24 26.20
N CYS A 277 3.72 9.20 25.57
CA CYS A 277 4.86 8.40 25.96
C CYS A 277 6.04 8.79 25.04
N ASP A 278 7.28 8.81 25.54
CA ASP A 278 8.45 9.09 24.70
C ASP A 278 8.75 7.87 23.81
N LEU A 279 9.05 8.10 22.53
CA LEU A 279 9.26 7.05 21.54
C LEU A 279 10.41 6.10 21.91
N TRP A 280 11.46 6.60 22.58
CA TRP A 280 12.57 5.75 23.00
C TRP A 280 12.22 4.89 24.21
N ASP A 281 11.42 5.41 25.15
CA ASP A 281 11.00 4.62 26.32
C ASP A 281 10.04 3.50 25.89
N TRP A 282 9.08 3.79 25.00
CA TRP A 282 8.27 2.75 24.35
C TRP A 282 9.10 1.70 23.58
N ALA A 283 10.11 2.13 22.80
CA ALA A 283 11.00 1.19 22.11
C ALA A 283 11.89 0.39 23.06
N THR A 284 12.24 0.97 24.21
CA THR A 284 12.98 0.28 25.28
C THR A 284 12.12 -0.83 25.88
N ASP A 285 10.83 -0.60 26.09
CA ASP A 285 9.88 -1.65 26.52
C ASP A 285 9.83 -2.82 25.51
N GLN A 286 9.86 -2.52 24.19
CA GLN A 286 9.92 -3.57 23.16
C GLN A 286 11.28 -4.31 23.13
N LEU A 287 12.40 -3.60 23.32
CA LEU A 287 13.74 -4.20 23.39
C LEU A 287 13.91 -5.15 24.58
N HIS A 288 13.20 -4.91 25.68
CA HIS A 288 13.22 -5.77 26.87
C HIS A 288 12.33 -7.02 26.74
N ASP A 289 11.50 -7.14 25.70
CA ASP A 289 10.67 -8.33 25.51
C ASP A 289 11.50 -9.49 24.92
N PRO A 290 11.69 -10.61 25.64
CA PRO A 290 12.51 -11.71 25.17
C PRO A 290 11.96 -12.36 23.90
N ARG A 291 10.67 -12.23 23.60
CA ARG A 291 10.02 -12.83 22.43
C ARG A 291 10.37 -12.09 21.14
N LEU A 292 10.71 -10.80 21.21
CA LEU A 292 11.22 -10.06 20.06
C LEU A 292 12.72 -10.31 19.82
N THR A 293 13.47 -10.81 20.81
CA THR A 293 14.91 -11.10 20.71
C THR A 293 15.33 -11.87 19.45
N PRO A 294 14.69 -12.99 19.06
CA PRO A 294 15.04 -13.71 17.82
C PRO A 294 14.68 -12.98 16.53
N HIS A 295 13.82 -11.95 16.57
CA HIS A 295 13.25 -11.31 15.37
C HIS A 295 13.89 -9.95 15.02
N TRP A 296 14.83 -9.44 15.82
CA TRP A 296 15.44 -8.13 15.58
C TRP A 296 16.52 -8.13 14.49
N ALA A 297 16.21 -7.53 13.34
CA ALA A 297 17.13 -7.31 12.23
C ALA A 297 17.94 -5.99 12.40
N PHE A 298 18.90 -5.99 13.32
CA PHE A 298 19.71 -4.80 13.64
C PHE A 298 20.82 -4.45 12.63
N ASP A 299 21.30 -5.42 11.85
CA ASP A 299 22.44 -5.22 10.95
C ASP A 299 21.96 -4.75 9.56
N SER A 300 22.34 -3.53 9.15
CA SER A 300 22.06 -3.07 7.78
C SER A 300 22.84 -3.95 6.79
N LEU A 301 22.19 -4.33 5.70
CA LEU A 301 22.74 -5.28 4.73
C LEU A 301 22.26 -4.97 3.31
N ARG A 302 22.77 -5.73 2.33
CA ARG A 302 22.37 -5.67 0.92
C ARG A 302 22.21 -7.09 0.41
N LEU A 303 21.02 -7.40 -0.10
CA LEU A 303 20.69 -8.69 -0.67
C LEU A 303 20.84 -8.66 -2.19
N PHE A 304 21.40 -9.72 -2.75
CA PHE A 304 21.51 -9.92 -4.20
C PHE A 304 21.12 -11.36 -4.55
N ARG A 305 20.39 -11.54 -5.65
CA ARG A 305 20.10 -12.86 -6.25
C ARG A 305 21.00 -13.09 -7.46
N TRP A 306 21.48 -14.31 -7.67
CA TRP A 306 22.20 -14.68 -8.90
C TRP A 306 21.23 -14.95 -10.05
N SER A 307 21.35 -14.19 -11.15
CA SER A 307 20.50 -14.31 -12.34
C SER A 307 21.08 -15.25 -13.41
N GLY A 308 21.89 -16.24 -13.02
CA GLY A 308 22.67 -17.08 -13.93
C GLY A 308 23.83 -16.38 -14.64
N THR A 309 23.92 -15.05 -14.54
CA THR A 309 24.88 -14.20 -15.28
C THR A 309 25.43 -13.03 -14.48
N LYS A 310 24.67 -12.51 -13.50
CA LYS A 310 25.10 -11.43 -12.61
C LYS A 310 24.36 -11.47 -11.28
N TRP A 311 24.92 -10.79 -10.28
CA TRP A 311 24.25 -10.47 -9.03
C TRP A 311 23.29 -9.29 -9.24
N VAL A 312 22.00 -9.49 -8.97
CA VAL A 312 20.95 -8.47 -9.05
C VAL A 312 20.50 -8.12 -7.64
N ARG A 313 20.61 -6.84 -7.25
CA ARG A 313 20.18 -6.39 -5.91
C ARG A 313 18.66 -6.40 -5.82
N PHE A 314 18.12 -6.89 -4.70
CA PHE A 314 16.73 -6.69 -4.30
C PHE A 314 16.65 -5.95 -2.96
N ARG A 315 15.43 -5.48 -2.62
CA ARG A 315 15.11 -4.75 -1.39
C ARG A 315 13.69 -5.11 -0.97
N ASP A 316 13.55 -5.47 0.28
CA ASP A 316 12.33 -5.92 0.94
C ASP A 316 12.06 -5.01 2.14
N GLU A 317 12.97 -5.02 3.11
CA GLU A 317 12.82 -4.43 4.43
C GLU A 317 13.73 -3.20 4.64
N PRO A 318 13.44 -2.33 5.64
CA PRO A 318 14.21 -1.11 5.87
C PRO A 318 15.72 -1.34 6.03
N TRP A 319 16.12 -2.46 6.63
CA TRP A 319 17.53 -2.82 6.85
C TRP A 319 18.26 -3.31 5.60
N THR A 320 17.56 -3.61 4.50
CA THR A 320 18.17 -4.02 3.21
C THR A 320 18.21 -2.88 2.18
N ALA A 321 17.50 -1.78 2.48
CA ALA A 321 17.39 -0.58 1.67
C ALA A 321 18.51 0.46 1.95
N ASN A 322 18.55 1.55 1.17
CA ASN A 322 19.65 2.51 1.23
C ASN A 322 19.71 3.30 2.55
N MET A 323 18.57 3.67 3.14
CA MET A 323 18.56 4.67 4.21
C MET A 323 19.26 4.17 5.49
N LEU A 324 18.97 2.94 5.95
CA LEU A 324 19.64 2.40 7.14
C LEU A 324 21.13 2.16 6.90
N TRP A 325 21.51 1.69 5.71
CA TRP A 325 22.90 1.53 5.30
C TRP A 325 23.66 2.87 5.32
N GLU A 326 23.07 3.94 4.82
CA GLU A 326 23.67 5.29 4.83
C GLU A 326 23.77 5.87 6.23
N VAL A 327 22.75 5.71 7.07
CA VAL A 327 22.82 6.11 8.49
C VAL A 327 23.95 5.34 9.19
N GLN A 328 24.02 4.01 9.08
CA GLN A 328 25.12 3.23 9.66
C GLN A 328 26.49 3.63 9.08
N SER A 329 26.54 4.14 7.85
CA SER A 329 27.77 4.67 7.25
C SER A 329 28.28 5.94 7.95
N VAL A 330 27.42 6.77 8.54
CA VAL A 330 27.81 8.00 9.26
C VAL A 330 27.90 7.88 10.79
N LEU A 331 27.35 6.82 11.40
CA LEU A 331 27.48 6.58 12.85
C LEU A 331 28.95 6.33 13.30
N PRO A 332 29.27 6.45 14.61
CA PRO A 332 30.54 5.97 15.16
C PRO A 332 30.79 4.47 14.92
N GLU A 333 32.02 4.02 15.17
CA GLU A 333 32.36 2.59 15.15
C GLU A 333 31.57 1.83 16.24
N GLY A 334 31.07 0.63 15.90
CA GLY A 334 30.09 -0.09 16.73
C GLY A 334 28.67 0.50 16.76
N GLY A 335 28.45 1.68 16.18
CA GLY A 335 27.14 2.36 16.14
C GLY A 335 26.13 1.62 15.26
N THR A 336 24.94 1.41 15.81
CA THR A 336 23.83 0.65 15.17
C THR A 336 22.62 1.57 14.99
N PRO A 337 22.04 1.70 13.78
CA PRO A 337 20.85 2.51 13.58
C PRO A 337 19.62 1.86 14.21
N PHE A 338 18.77 2.65 14.88
CA PHE A 338 17.45 2.20 15.34
C PHE A 338 16.36 3.08 14.69
N GLY A 339 15.46 2.47 13.93
CA GLY A 339 14.58 3.20 13.01
C GLY A 339 13.13 3.23 13.50
N PHE A 340 12.53 4.42 13.51
CA PHE A 340 11.12 4.60 13.81
C PHE A 340 10.31 4.88 12.53
N ILE A 341 9.20 4.15 12.37
CA ILE A 341 8.13 4.42 11.41
C ILE A 341 7.01 5.09 12.20
N VAL A 342 6.64 6.33 11.87
CA VAL A 342 5.63 7.10 12.62
C VAL A 342 4.48 7.54 11.72
N TYR A 343 3.25 7.40 12.22
CA TYR A 343 2.01 7.84 11.62
C TYR A 343 1.26 8.80 12.56
N ALA A 344 0.65 9.85 12.03
CA ALA A 344 -0.21 10.74 12.81
C ALA A 344 -1.30 11.34 11.91
N ASP A 345 -2.56 11.01 12.19
CA ASP A 345 -3.76 11.40 11.42
C ASP A 345 -4.94 11.73 12.35
N LYS A 346 -5.86 12.58 11.89
CA LYS A 346 -6.95 13.20 12.66
C LYS A 346 -8.28 12.47 12.49
N THR A 347 -8.37 11.30 13.10
CA THR A 347 -9.51 10.38 12.99
C THR A 347 -10.81 10.86 13.65
N LYS A 348 -11.95 10.40 13.12
CA LYS A 348 -13.28 10.58 13.72
C LYS A 348 -13.57 9.43 14.69
N LEU A 349 -13.70 9.73 15.98
CA LEU A 349 -13.92 8.75 17.04
C LEU A 349 -15.41 8.39 17.21
N SER A 350 -16.33 9.31 16.94
CA SER A 350 -17.79 9.06 16.98
C SER A 350 -18.38 8.89 15.59
N SER A 351 -19.34 7.96 15.44
CA SER A 351 -20.09 7.74 14.19
C SER A 351 -20.93 8.95 13.78
N PHE A 352 -21.33 9.79 14.74
CA PHE A 352 -22.02 11.06 14.53
C PHE A 352 -21.05 12.23 14.23
N GLY A 353 -19.75 11.97 14.06
CA GLY A 353 -18.73 12.94 13.62
C GLY A 353 -18.36 14.04 14.64
N THR A 354 -19.00 14.06 15.80
CA THR A 354 -18.85 15.09 16.85
C THR A 354 -17.53 15.02 17.63
N GLN A 355 -16.94 13.84 17.80
CA GLN A 355 -15.67 13.67 18.50
C GLN A 355 -14.58 13.28 17.50
N LYS A 356 -13.48 14.03 17.51
CA LYS A 356 -12.25 13.74 16.77
C LYS A 356 -11.13 13.40 17.76
N GLY A 357 -10.08 12.76 17.26
CA GLY A 357 -8.82 12.55 17.98
C GLY A 357 -7.67 12.56 16.99
N TYR A 358 -6.46 12.85 17.45
CA TYR A 358 -5.26 12.93 16.61
C TYR A 358 -4.15 12.01 17.17
N PRO A 359 -4.32 10.67 17.10
CA PRO A 359 -3.35 9.72 17.65
C PRO A 359 -2.01 9.80 16.92
N VAL A 360 -0.93 9.57 17.66
CA VAL A 360 0.41 9.29 17.13
C VAL A 360 0.66 7.79 17.29
N MET A 361 0.92 7.10 16.18
CA MET A 361 1.19 5.67 16.11
C MET A 361 2.62 5.42 15.66
N VAL A 362 3.26 4.37 16.17
CA VAL A 362 4.67 4.08 15.91
C VAL A 362 4.93 2.58 15.74
N ARG A 363 5.95 2.25 14.94
CA ARG A 363 6.54 0.91 14.77
C ARG A 363 8.07 1.00 14.78
N CYS A 364 8.72 -0.08 15.19
CA CYS A 364 10.16 -0.25 15.01
C CYS A 364 10.45 -0.80 13.60
N ALA A 365 11.47 -0.26 12.92
CA ALA A 365 11.82 -0.61 11.54
C ALA A 365 12.71 -1.86 11.43
N GLN A 366 13.28 -2.32 12.54
CA GLN A 366 14.13 -3.51 12.66
C GLN A 366 13.35 -4.78 13.04
N LEU A 367 12.01 -4.75 12.99
CA LEU A 367 11.15 -5.93 13.12
C LEU A 367 10.53 -6.27 11.77
N PRO A 368 10.38 -7.56 11.41
CA PRO A 368 9.65 -8.04 10.24
C PRO A 368 8.29 -7.37 10.03
N ILE A 369 7.93 -7.13 8.77
CA ILE A 369 6.69 -6.48 8.37
C ILE A 369 5.45 -7.16 8.96
N GLU A 370 5.46 -8.50 9.05
CA GLU A 370 4.39 -9.32 9.63
C GLU A 370 4.20 -9.02 11.11
N ILE A 371 5.30 -8.93 11.87
CA ILE A 371 5.30 -8.63 13.31
C ILE A 371 4.85 -7.18 13.54
N ARG A 372 5.49 -6.20 12.88
CA ARG A 372 5.18 -4.79 13.12
C ARG A 372 3.80 -4.36 12.62
N ASN A 373 3.27 -4.99 11.56
CA ASN A 373 1.90 -4.76 11.09
C ASN A 373 0.86 -5.66 11.78
N GLY A 374 1.30 -6.65 12.55
CA GLY A 374 0.45 -7.50 13.37
C GLY A 374 -0.21 -6.75 14.54
N ASN A 375 -1.16 -7.43 15.20
CA ASN A 375 -1.86 -6.90 16.38
C ASN A 375 -1.14 -7.24 17.70
N GLY A 376 -0.08 -8.05 17.68
CA GLY A 376 0.63 -8.55 18.87
C GLY A 376 1.82 -7.69 19.31
N ILE A 377 2.71 -8.27 20.11
CA ILE A 377 3.97 -7.65 20.55
C ILE A 377 4.86 -7.31 19.35
N GLY A 378 5.59 -6.19 19.41
CA GLY A 378 6.32 -5.65 18.27
C GLY A 378 5.44 -4.96 17.22
N GLY A 379 4.12 -5.18 17.30
CA GLY A 379 3.10 -4.51 16.50
C GLY A 379 3.03 -2.99 16.71
N GLY A 380 2.29 -2.32 15.83
CA GLY A 380 2.12 -0.88 15.89
C GLY A 380 1.35 -0.42 17.12
N ALA A 381 1.93 0.50 17.89
CA ALA A 381 1.33 1.02 19.12
C ALA A 381 0.95 2.51 19.00
N ILE A 382 -0.04 2.95 19.77
CA ILE A 382 -0.34 4.38 19.97
C ILE A 382 0.53 4.89 21.11
N VAL A 383 1.38 5.88 20.86
CA VAL A 383 2.22 6.52 21.89
C VAL A 383 1.58 7.76 22.50
N GLY A 384 0.47 8.26 21.94
CA GLY A 384 -0.22 9.43 22.49
C GLY A 384 -1.16 10.13 21.51
N TRP A 385 -1.54 11.36 21.85
CA TRP A 385 -2.47 12.20 21.08
C TRP A 385 -1.95 13.63 20.96
N LEU A 386 -1.93 14.15 19.74
CA LEU A 386 -1.73 15.56 19.45
C LEU A 386 -3.00 16.36 19.79
N PRO A 387 -2.88 17.67 20.13
CA PRO A 387 -4.04 18.50 20.42
C PRO A 387 -5.01 18.61 19.23
N VAL A 388 -6.26 18.20 19.43
CA VAL A 388 -7.37 18.58 18.55
C VAL A 388 -7.78 20.00 18.92
N ILE A 389 -7.57 20.94 17.99
CA ILE A 389 -7.88 22.36 18.19
C ILE A 389 -9.14 22.68 17.41
N ASP A 390 -10.23 22.98 18.12
CA ASP A 390 -11.50 23.33 17.50
C ASP A 390 -11.46 24.73 16.87
N GLU A 391 -11.93 24.83 15.63
CA GLU A 391 -12.25 26.10 14.98
C GLU A 391 -13.63 26.56 15.44
N GLY A 392 -13.65 27.37 16.50
CA GLY A 392 -14.83 28.17 16.84
C GLY A 392 -15.11 29.21 15.75
N THR A 393 -16.37 29.62 15.61
CA THR A 393 -16.85 30.56 14.56
C THR A 393 -16.21 31.96 14.59
N ALA A 394 -15.42 32.28 15.62
CA ALA A 394 -14.61 33.49 15.69
C ALA A 394 -13.22 33.36 14.99
N GLU A 395 -12.70 32.13 14.87
CA GLU A 395 -11.37 31.84 14.31
C GLU A 395 -11.40 31.18 12.93
N GLU A 396 -12.58 30.72 12.50
CA GLU A 396 -12.84 30.10 11.19
C GLU A 396 -12.27 30.95 10.04
N GLY A 397 -11.42 30.33 9.21
CA GLY A 397 -10.79 31.00 8.05
C GLY A 397 -9.66 32.00 8.37
N LYS A 398 -9.33 32.29 9.65
CA LYS A 398 -8.19 33.17 9.99
C LYS A 398 -6.86 32.53 9.61
N LYS A 399 -6.07 33.17 8.72
CA LYS A 399 -4.69 32.73 8.39
C LYS A 399 -3.82 32.49 9.64
N ASN A 400 -3.88 33.42 10.59
CA ASN A 400 -3.09 33.35 11.83
C ASN A 400 -3.46 32.12 12.68
N PHE A 401 -4.72 31.71 12.73
CA PHE A 401 -5.14 30.52 13.47
C PHE A 401 -4.66 29.22 12.80
N VAL A 402 -4.65 29.19 11.46
CA VAL A 402 -4.06 28.07 10.69
C VAL A 402 -2.54 27.97 10.93
N ASP A 403 -1.85 29.11 11.00
CA ASP A 403 -0.41 29.17 11.35
C ASP A 403 -0.20 28.68 12.81
N HIS A 404 -1.02 29.14 13.76
CA HIS A 404 -0.97 28.75 15.17
C HIS A 404 -1.17 27.25 15.40
N LYS A 405 -2.19 26.63 14.77
CA LYS A 405 -2.44 25.18 14.86
C LYS A 405 -1.20 24.36 14.46
N ARG A 406 -0.36 24.86 13.54
CA ARG A 406 0.90 24.22 13.13
C ARG A 406 2.02 24.40 14.16
N ILE A 407 2.09 25.55 14.86
CA ILE A 407 3.01 25.71 16.00
C ILE A 407 2.66 24.69 17.08
N VAL A 408 1.40 24.63 17.49
CA VAL A 408 0.92 23.67 18.50
C VAL A 408 1.19 22.22 18.08
N TRP A 409 1.05 21.88 16.80
CA TRP A 409 1.41 20.55 16.28
C TRP A 409 2.89 20.22 16.49
N HIS A 410 3.80 21.10 16.10
CA HIS A 410 5.24 20.84 16.21
C HIS A 410 5.75 20.85 17.66
N GLU A 411 5.25 21.77 18.49
CA GLU A 411 5.57 21.79 19.93
C GLU A 411 5.01 20.58 20.67
N ALA A 412 3.82 20.09 20.30
CA ALA A 412 3.27 18.85 20.86
C ALA A 412 4.05 17.61 20.40
N PHE A 413 4.40 17.53 19.11
CA PHE A 413 5.16 16.41 18.56
C PHE A 413 6.58 16.33 19.17
N TYR A 414 7.18 17.47 19.51
CA TYR A 414 8.51 17.51 20.15
C TYR A 414 8.57 16.67 21.44
N LEU A 415 7.46 16.60 22.20
CA LEU A 415 7.40 15.83 23.45
C LEU A 415 7.61 14.32 23.26
N PHE A 416 7.29 13.77 22.09
CA PHE A 416 7.46 12.36 21.76
C PHE A 416 8.91 11.99 21.37
N ILE A 417 9.67 12.97 20.88
CA ILE A 417 11.04 12.76 20.33
C ILE A 417 12.14 13.42 21.18
N LYS A 418 11.78 13.96 22.35
CA LYS A 418 12.68 14.78 23.17
C LYS A 418 13.89 13.98 23.67
N LYS A 419 13.71 12.70 24.02
CA LYS A 419 14.83 11.81 24.36
C LYS A 419 15.62 11.39 23.12
N ILE A 420 14.92 11.12 22.00
CA ILE A 420 15.54 10.78 20.71
C ILE A 420 16.47 11.91 20.22
N GLU A 421 16.16 13.19 20.42
CA GLU A 421 17.06 14.30 20.03
C GLU A 421 18.46 14.17 20.67
N VAL A 422 18.54 13.64 21.90
CA VAL A 422 19.82 13.42 22.59
C VAL A 422 20.46 12.11 22.10
N LEU A 423 19.70 11.02 22.12
CA LEU A 423 20.21 9.68 21.79
C LEU A 423 20.64 9.53 20.32
N ALA A 424 20.01 10.25 19.39
CA ALA A 424 20.44 10.33 17.99
C ALA A 424 21.87 10.89 17.83
N LYS A 425 22.38 11.62 18.83
CA LYS A 425 23.70 12.26 18.86
C LYS A 425 24.69 11.49 19.74
N THR A 426 24.27 10.99 20.90
CA THR A 426 25.13 10.28 21.85
C THR A 426 25.24 8.78 21.60
N GLY A 427 24.17 8.17 21.09
CA GLY A 427 23.91 6.75 21.19
C GLY A 427 23.25 6.36 22.52
N PHE A 428 22.75 5.13 22.58
CA PHE A 428 22.25 4.44 23.76
C PHE A 428 22.90 3.06 23.84
N GLN A 429 23.70 2.82 24.87
CA GLN A 429 24.26 1.49 25.13
C GLN A 429 23.16 0.57 25.68
N CYS A 430 22.78 -0.43 24.90
CA CYS A 430 21.93 -1.53 25.32
C CYS A 430 22.81 -2.71 25.77
N ASP A 431 22.68 -3.09 27.04
CA ASP A 431 23.42 -4.18 27.67
C ASP A 431 22.49 -5.35 28.04
N LEU A 432 21.51 -5.63 27.17
CA LEU A 432 20.60 -6.77 27.34
C LEU A 432 21.26 -8.08 26.86
N PRO A 433 20.99 -9.23 27.51
CA PRO A 433 21.40 -10.53 27.01
C PRO A 433 21.00 -10.72 25.54
N ASN A 434 21.95 -11.14 24.72
CA ASN A 434 21.85 -11.26 23.25
C ASN A 434 21.72 -9.93 22.46
N ILE A 435 21.34 -8.81 23.08
CA ILE A 435 21.21 -7.48 22.44
C ILE A 435 22.25 -6.49 23.00
N MET A 436 23.53 -6.87 22.88
CA MET A 436 24.66 -5.98 23.16
C MET A 436 24.90 -5.06 21.96
N ARG A 437 24.42 -3.81 22.02
CA ARG A 437 24.47 -2.83 20.90
C ARG A 437 24.46 -1.37 21.40
N ASN A 438 25.16 -0.48 20.70
CA ASN A 438 25.02 0.97 20.87
C ASN A 438 24.06 1.54 19.80
N PHE A 439 22.83 1.86 20.19
CA PHE A 439 21.76 2.28 19.30
C PHE A 439 21.70 3.80 19.09
N TYR A 440 21.55 4.21 17.83
CA TYR A 440 21.34 5.60 17.43
C TYR A 440 19.93 5.75 16.81
N PRO A 441 18.93 6.22 17.58
CA PRO A 441 17.56 6.34 17.10
C PRO A 441 17.37 7.47 16.08
N PHE A 442 16.59 7.21 15.04
CA PHE A 442 16.20 8.19 14.02
C PHE A 442 14.82 7.84 13.42
N LEU A 443 14.16 8.78 12.73
CA LEU A 443 12.92 8.48 12.02
C LEU A 443 13.24 8.08 10.57
N VAL A 444 12.93 6.84 10.21
CA VAL A 444 13.13 6.32 8.84
C VAL A 444 11.94 6.65 7.94
N MET A 445 10.72 6.68 8.50
CA MET A 445 9.49 6.89 7.73
C MET A 445 8.49 7.77 8.48
N LEU A 446 7.94 8.74 7.76
CA LEU A 446 6.80 9.54 8.15
C LEU A 446 5.64 9.17 7.22
N VAL A 447 4.63 8.48 7.78
CA VAL A 447 3.49 7.94 7.06
C VAL A 447 2.28 8.82 7.31
N ALA A 448 1.72 9.41 6.25
CA ALA A 448 0.59 10.33 6.29
C ALA A 448 0.01 10.53 4.88
N ASP A 449 -1.23 11.01 4.81
CA ASP A 449 -1.83 11.54 3.57
C ASP A 449 -1.23 12.91 3.19
N TYR A 450 -1.59 13.46 2.03
CA TYR A 450 -1.01 14.71 1.55
C TYR A 450 -1.23 15.94 2.47
N GLU A 451 -2.39 16.07 3.15
CA GLU A 451 -2.60 17.22 4.04
C GLU A 451 -1.75 17.12 5.30
N GLU A 452 -1.71 15.95 5.94
CA GLU A 452 -0.91 15.71 7.13
C GLU A 452 0.61 15.71 6.80
N GLN A 453 1.03 15.21 5.63
CA GLN A 453 2.40 15.39 5.10
C GLN A 453 2.75 16.89 4.96
N CYS A 454 1.80 17.75 4.56
CA CYS A 454 2.02 19.20 4.49
C CYS A 454 2.13 19.86 5.87
N PHE A 455 1.57 19.27 6.93
CA PHE A 455 1.87 19.66 8.31
C PHE A 455 3.29 19.20 8.68
N MET A 456 3.58 17.90 8.58
CA MET A 456 4.89 17.31 8.92
C MET A 456 6.08 17.99 8.21
N ALA A 457 5.92 18.38 6.94
CA ALA A 457 6.95 19.03 6.14
C ALA A 457 7.08 20.56 6.36
N MET A 458 6.15 21.20 7.09
CA MET A 458 5.99 22.67 7.15
C MET A 458 5.69 23.33 5.78
N ILE A 459 4.85 22.68 4.97
CA ILE A 459 4.53 23.08 3.59
C ILE A 459 3.12 23.67 3.45
N ARG A 460 2.97 24.64 2.54
CA ARG A 460 1.69 25.19 2.11
C ARG A 460 1.00 24.16 1.20
N GLY A 461 -0.08 23.56 1.69
CA GLY A 461 -0.98 22.74 0.87
C GLY A 461 -1.80 23.56 -0.13
N GLY A 462 -2.43 22.87 -1.08
CA GLY A 462 -3.33 23.45 -2.10
C GLY A 462 -2.68 24.38 -3.14
N HIS A 463 -3.51 24.90 -4.03
CA HIS A 463 -3.12 25.74 -5.18
C HIS A 463 -2.50 27.11 -4.82
N GLN A 464 -2.46 27.49 -3.54
CA GLN A 464 -1.86 28.75 -3.07
C GLN A 464 -0.34 28.67 -2.82
N SER A 465 0.26 27.49 -2.98
CA SER A 465 1.71 27.30 -2.91
C SER A 465 2.34 27.35 -4.29
N LEU A 466 3.58 27.86 -4.38
CA LEU A 466 4.38 27.83 -5.61
C LEU A 466 5.24 26.56 -5.73
N CYS A 467 5.44 25.84 -4.62
CA CYS A 467 6.07 24.51 -4.57
C CYS A 467 5.28 23.66 -3.57
N ASN A 468 4.24 22.96 -4.03
CA ASN A 468 3.33 22.19 -3.18
C ASN A 468 3.81 20.75 -2.89
N CYS A 469 4.79 20.20 -3.62
CA CYS A 469 5.39 18.92 -3.25
C CYS A 469 6.07 19.00 -1.85
N PRO A 470 5.77 18.07 -0.91
CA PRO A 470 6.39 18.06 0.40
C PRO A 470 7.84 17.53 0.40
N ARG A 471 8.30 16.90 -0.70
CA ARG A 471 9.63 16.27 -0.79
C ARG A 471 10.62 17.01 -1.68
N CYS A 472 10.16 17.74 -2.69
CA CYS A 472 11.02 18.47 -3.64
C CYS A 472 10.53 19.90 -3.90
N LEU A 473 11.30 20.65 -4.70
CA LEU A 473 11.04 22.02 -5.10
C LEU A 473 10.36 22.15 -6.49
N ALA A 474 9.70 21.09 -6.96
CA ALA A 474 8.85 21.14 -8.15
C ALA A 474 7.84 22.29 -8.03
N LYS A 475 7.70 23.07 -9.11
CA LYS A 475 6.76 24.18 -9.12
C LYS A 475 5.35 23.67 -9.38
N SER A 476 4.35 24.35 -8.81
CA SER A 476 2.95 23.95 -8.90
C SER A 476 2.34 24.01 -10.33
N LYS A 477 3.14 24.35 -11.34
CA LYS A 477 2.80 24.31 -12.77
C LYS A 477 3.47 23.16 -13.53
N ASP A 478 4.39 22.43 -12.90
CA ASP A 478 5.31 21.44 -13.49
C ASP A 478 5.11 20.04 -12.87
N LEU A 479 4.00 19.80 -12.19
CA LEU A 479 3.78 18.60 -11.35
C LEU A 479 3.56 17.33 -12.15
N THR A 480 3.07 17.45 -13.38
CA THR A 480 2.92 16.36 -14.36
C THR A 480 4.23 15.97 -15.05
N LEU A 481 5.32 16.72 -14.86
CA LEU A 481 6.61 16.46 -15.52
C LEU A 481 7.41 15.38 -14.77
N LEU A 482 6.83 14.18 -14.62
CA LEU A 482 7.34 13.10 -13.75
C LEU A 482 8.76 12.61 -14.09
N GLU A 483 9.23 12.83 -15.31
CA GLU A 483 10.61 12.52 -15.71
C GLU A 483 11.63 13.58 -15.24
N GLN A 484 11.18 14.83 -15.02
CA GLN A 484 12.02 15.99 -14.75
C GLN A 484 12.31 16.15 -13.26
N HIS A 485 13.41 15.55 -12.81
CA HIS A 485 13.75 15.43 -11.39
C HIS A 485 14.07 16.79 -10.73
N ALA A 486 13.04 17.39 -10.14
CA ALA A 486 13.14 18.63 -9.37
C ALA A 486 13.98 18.47 -8.10
N ILE A 487 14.66 19.55 -7.70
CA ILE A 487 15.61 19.58 -6.57
C ILE A 487 14.94 19.09 -5.27
N PRO A 488 15.50 18.08 -4.57
CA PRO A 488 14.95 17.58 -3.32
C PRO A 488 15.08 18.61 -2.19
N ARG A 489 14.13 18.58 -1.24
CA ARG A 489 14.22 19.33 0.01
C ARG A 489 15.13 18.57 0.98
N THR A 490 15.93 19.31 1.74
CA THR A 490 16.77 18.79 2.81
C THR A 490 16.65 19.70 4.03
N PRO A 491 17.02 19.23 5.24
CA PRO A 491 17.06 20.09 6.42
C PRO A 491 17.90 21.35 6.16
N GLU A 492 19.06 21.19 5.52
CA GLU A 492 20.04 22.25 5.28
C GLU A 492 19.48 23.31 4.32
N ASN A 493 18.90 22.89 3.19
CA ASN A 493 18.40 23.85 2.19
C ASN A 493 17.11 24.56 2.65
N MET A 494 16.25 23.90 3.45
CA MET A 494 15.06 24.54 4.01
C MET A 494 15.37 25.41 5.25
N GLN A 495 16.38 25.06 6.05
CA GLN A 495 16.92 25.93 7.11
C GLN A 495 17.58 27.19 6.56
N ALA A 496 18.33 27.08 5.46
CA ALA A 496 18.93 28.23 4.77
C ALA A 496 17.87 29.22 4.28
N VAL A 497 16.78 28.72 3.66
CA VAL A 497 15.64 29.55 3.26
C VAL A 497 14.92 30.18 4.46
N LEU A 498 14.82 29.47 5.59
CA LEU A 498 14.28 30.05 6.82
C LEU A 498 15.19 31.17 7.35
N THR A 499 16.51 30.99 7.28
CA THR A 499 17.50 32.02 7.67
C THR A 499 17.45 33.24 6.74
N GLU A 500 17.27 33.07 5.42
CA GLU A 500 17.00 34.18 4.49
C GLU A 500 15.72 34.94 4.91
N ALA A 501 14.64 34.22 5.24
CA ALA A 501 13.38 34.82 5.66
C ALA A 501 13.47 35.57 7.01
N GLN A 502 14.30 35.07 7.94
CA GLN A 502 14.51 35.67 9.27
C GLN A 502 15.61 36.75 9.32
N ALA A 503 16.26 37.09 8.20
CA ALA A 503 17.37 38.03 8.18
C ALA A 503 17.01 39.41 8.80
N PRO A 504 17.94 40.05 9.57
CA PRO A 504 17.67 41.33 10.22
C PRO A 504 17.18 42.42 9.26
N GLY A 505 16.08 43.07 9.61
CA GLY A 505 15.41 44.08 8.78
C GLY A 505 14.29 43.54 7.88
N ASN A 506 14.12 42.21 7.74
CA ASN A 506 12.95 41.66 7.05
C ASN A 506 11.65 41.94 7.81
N THR A 507 10.63 42.37 7.08
CA THR A 507 9.25 42.43 7.58
C THR A 507 8.57 41.07 7.47
N ARG A 508 7.52 40.82 8.27
CA ARG A 508 6.66 39.62 8.16
C ARG A 508 6.13 39.38 6.74
N ALA A 509 5.93 40.45 5.95
CA ALA A 509 5.53 40.36 4.55
C ALA A 509 6.67 39.96 3.59
N ALA A 510 7.90 40.43 3.84
CA ALA A 510 9.08 40.01 3.10
C ALA A 510 9.39 38.51 3.36
N ALA A 511 9.34 38.09 4.63
CA ALA A 511 9.54 36.70 5.03
C ALA A 511 8.46 35.76 4.45
N ASP A 512 7.16 36.12 4.52
CA ASP A 512 6.09 35.32 3.89
C ASP A 512 6.25 35.23 2.36
N LYS A 513 6.92 36.19 1.71
CA LYS A 513 7.28 36.10 0.29
C LYS A 513 8.43 35.11 0.06
N VAL A 514 9.56 35.25 0.74
CA VAL A 514 10.70 34.31 0.61
C VAL A 514 10.23 32.87 0.80
N LEU A 515 9.43 32.62 1.85
CA LEU A 515 8.91 31.29 2.14
C LEU A 515 7.87 30.80 1.12
N LYS A 516 7.09 31.68 0.47
CA LYS A 516 6.19 31.32 -0.64
C LYS A 516 6.93 30.79 -1.86
N ASP A 517 8.08 31.37 -2.22
CA ASP A 517 8.84 31.02 -3.43
C ASP A 517 9.35 29.55 -3.39
N TYR A 518 9.49 28.99 -2.18
CA TYR A 518 9.82 27.58 -1.88
C TYR A 518 8.63 26.76 -1.32
N GLY A 519 7.44 27.34 -1.21
CA GLY A 519 6.24 26.70 -0.66
C GLY A 519 6.23 26.45 0.86
N LEU A 520 7.25 26.90 1.61
CA LEU A 520 7.33 26.78 3.06
C LEU A 520 6.28 27.64 3.77
N ARG A 521 5.67 27.12 4.83
CA ARG A 521 4.78 27.88 5.72
C ARG A 521 5.60 28.50 6.85
N GLY A 522 5.74 29.82 6.85
CA GLY A 522 6.28 30.53 7.99
C GLY A 522 5.19 30.74 9.05
N ASN A 523 5.38 30.15 10.22
CA ASN A 523 4.58 30.44 11.41
C ASN A 523 5.39 31.40 12.31
N PRO A 524 5.23 32.73 12.20
CA PRO A 524 6.00 33.67 13.00
C PRO A 524 5.44 33.74 14.43
N VAL A 525 6.32 33.55 15.42
CA VAL A 525 6.03 33.67 16.84
C VAL A 525 6.17 35.13 17.24
N CYS A 526 5.19 35.66 17.97
CA CYS A 526 5.30 36.98 18.60
C CYS A 526 6.13 36.86 19.88
N ASP A 527 7.34 37.42 19.90
CA ASP A 527 8.08 37.63 21.15
C ASP A 527 7.43 38.78 21.94
N LEU A 528 6.62 38.42 22.94
CA LEU A 528 5.95 39.36 23.84
C LEU A 528 6.91 40.02 24.85
N SER A 529 8.18 39.60 24.93
CA SER A 529 9.16 40.13 25.88
C SER A 529 9.98 41.31 25.35
N SER A 530 10.16 41.44 24.01
CA SER A 530 10.89 42.56 23.41
C SER A 530 9.98 43.73 23.05
N SER A 531 9.99 44.76 23.90
CA SER A 531 9.40 46.08 23.60
C SER A 531 10.22 46.91 22.59
N SER A 532 11.36 46.40 22.12
CA SER A 532 12.35 47.13 21.33
C SER A 532 12.78 46.32 20.11
N PHE A 533 12.01 46.45 19.03
CA PHE A 533 12.09 45.68 17.78
C PHE A 533 11.78 44.17 17.97
N PRO A 534 10.60 43.69 17.53
CA PRO A 534 10.31 42.26 17.52
C PRO A 534 11.14 41.57 16.42
N ASN A 535 12.14 40.81 16.83
CA ASN A 535 12.86 39.91 15.92
C ASN A 535 11.88 38.86 15.37
N LEU A 536 11.90 38.62 14.07
CA LEU A 536 10.96 37.71 13.41
C LEU A 536 11.38 36.25 13.63
N THR A 537 11.06 35.71 14.81
CA THR A 537 11.21 34.29 15.12
C THR A 537 10.16 33.49 14.34
N ILE A 538 10.57 32.48 13.58
CA ILE A 538 9.66 31.59 12.84
C ILE A 538 9.86 30.17 13.35
N THR A 539 8.76 29.47 13.66
CA THR A 539 8.81 28.08 14.14
C THR A 539 9.54 27.18 13.14
N GLN A 540 10.54 26.46 13.63
CA GLN A 540 11.30 25.49 12.85
C GLN A 540 10.52 24.17 12.70
N ASN A 541 10.87 23.36 11.70
CA ASN A 541 10.33 22.02 11.62
C ASN A 541 10.92 21.15 12.75
N VAL A 542 10.06 20.55 13.58
CA VAL A 542 10.46 19.75 14.74
C VAL A 542 11.46 18.62 14.41
N PHE A 543 11.35 18.03 13.21
CA PHE A 543 12.19 16.92 12.78
C PHE A 543 13.63 17.30 12.48
N TRP A 544 13.92 18.59 12.20
CA TRP A 544 15.29 19.09 11.97
C TRP A 544 16.19 18.98 13.21
N LYS A 545 15.62 18.73 14.39
CA LYS A 545 16.34 18.52 15.66
C LYS A 545 17.04 17.16 15.72
N LEU A 546 16.57 16.19 14.95
CA LEU A 546 17.02 14.80 15.00
C LEU A 546 18.18 14.57 14.04
N LEU A 547 19.34 14.20 14.58
CA LEU A 547 20.48 13.78 13.77
C LEU A 547 20.08 12.54 12.93
N ASN A 548 20.65 12.42 11.73
CA ASN A 548 20.38 11.35 10.77
C ASN A 548 18.93 11.28 10.22
N THR A 549 18.03 12.20 10.60
CA THR A 549 16.65 12.27 10.08
C THR A 549 16.51 13.39 9.05
N ASN A 550 16.23 13.04 7.79
CA ASN A 550 15.72 14.00 6.80
C ASN A 550 14.19 13.79 6.66
N PRO A 551 13.33 14.69 7.18
CA PRO A 551 11.88 14.51 7.11
C PRO A 551 11.36 14.44 5.67
N TYR A 552 11.99 15.17 4.73
CA TYR A 552 11.59 15.18 3.31
C TYR A 552 11.95 13.90 2.57
N ARG A 553 12.92 13.13 3.10
CA ARG A 553 13.24 11.77 2.66
C ARG A 553 12.40 10.72 3.38
N ALA A 554 12.09 10.92 4.66
CA ALA A 554 11.27 10.02 5.48
C ALA A 554 9.78 10.03 5.07
N LEU A 555 9.24 11.17 4.63
CA LEU A 555 7.91 11.26 4.00
C LEU A 555 7.88 10.37 2.74
N SER A 556 6.79 9.63 2.53
CA SER A 556 6.73 8.52 1.57
C SER A 556 5.57 8.63 0.58
N PHE A 557 5.69 7.96 -0.55
CA PHE A 557 4.62 7.70 -1.50
C PHE A 557 3.60 6.72 -0.90
N ASP A 558 2.50 7.22 -0.31
CA ASP A 558 1.42 6.35 0.12
C ASP A 558 0.57 5.89 -1.07
N LYS A 559 0.56 4.58 -1.31
CA LYS A 559 -0.18 3.96 -2.43
C LYS A 559 -1.68 4.18 -2.33
N LEU A 560 -2.26 4.19 -1.12
CA LEU A 560 -3.70 4.33 -0.93
C LEU A 560 -4.20 5.72 -1.33
N HIS A 561 -3.64 6.78 -0.73
CA HIS A 561 -4.08 8.15 -0.98
C HIS A 561 -3.56 8.74 -2.31
N ALA A 562 -2.54 8.13 -2.94
CA ALA A 562 -2.07 8.49 -4.27
C ALA A 562 -2.87 7.80 -5.38
N TYR A 563 -3.00 6.46 -5.37
CA TYR A 563 -3.71 5.70 -6.40
C TYR A 563 -5.16 5.41 -6.02
N ASP A 564 -5.37 4.54 -5.03
CA ASP A 564 -6.64 3.85 -4.82
C ASP A 564 -7.79 4.83 -4.52
N SER A 565 -7.69 5.61 -3.43
CA SER A 565 -8.66 6.67 -3.13
C SER A 565 -8.36 7.97 -3.87
N GLY A 566 -7.09 8.23 -4.19
CA GLY A 566 -6.65 9.45 -4.88
C GLY A 566 -6.96 9.48 -6.37
N LEU A 567 -6.01 9.03 -7.19
CA LEU A 567 -6.09 9.13 -8.63
C LEU A 567 -7.33 8.42 -9.20
N LEU A 568 -7.72 7.26 -8.67
CA LEU A 568 -8.96 6.61 -9.07
C LEU A 568 -10.18 7.26 -8.39
N GLY A 569 -10.29 7.18 -7.06
CA GLY A 569 -11.49 7.58 -6.31
C GLY A 569 -11.88 9.06 -6.44
N ASP A 570 -10.94 9.98 -6.20
CA ASP A 570 -11.19 11.43 -6.25
C ASP A 570 -11.23 11.99 -7.70
N HIS A 571 -10.58 11.31 -8.65
CA HIS A 571 -10.24 11.92 -9.95
C HIS A 571 -10.68 11.18 -11.21
N ILE A 572 -10.36 9.89 -11.40
CA ILE A 572 -10.76 9.15 -12.62
C ILE A 572 -12.22 8.69 -12.54
N TRP A 573 -12.62 8.09 -11.42
CA TRP A 573 -13.95 7.49 -11.27
C TRP A 573 -15.10 8.50 -11.41
N PRO A 574 -15.02 9.74 -10.87
CA PRO A 574 -16.07 10.74 -11.08
C PRO A 574 -16.24 11.15 -12.55
N GLU A 575 -15.15 11.22 -13.33
CA GLU A 575 -15.22 11.48 -14.78
C GLU A 575 -15.82 10.27 -15.52
N THR A 576 -15.42 9.06 -15.14
CA THR A 576 -15.97 7.80 -15.67
C THR A 576 -17.50 7.76 -15.50
N VAL A 577 -17.98 8.02 -14.27
CA VAL A 577 -19.41 8.09 -13.95
C VAL A 577 -20.10 9.23 -14.71
N SER A 578 -19.45 10.39 -14.86
CA SER A 578 -19.97 11.52 -15.64
C SER A 578 -20.17 11.16 -17.12
N LEU A 579 -19.16 10.60 -17.77
CA LEU A 579 -19.18 10.19 -19.19
C LEU A 579 -20.21 9.08 -19.47
N VAL A 580 -20.28 8.07 -18.59
CA VAL A 580 -21.27 6.98 -18.69
C VAL A 580 -22.69 7.51 -18.44
N THR A 581 -22.88 8.46 -17.51
CA THR A 581 -24.18 9.09 -17.24
C THR A 581 -24.62 9.99 -18.40
N ALA A 582 -23.71 10.78 -18.97
CA ALA A 582 -23.97 11.62 -20.14
C ALA A 582 -24.34 10.79 -21.38
N SER A 583 -23.75 9.60 -21.53
CA SER A 583 -24.11 8.62 -22.57
C SER A 583 -25.52 8.03 -22.40
N GLY A 584 -26.09 8.13 -21.19
CA GLY A 584 -27.49 7.81 -20.89
C GLY A 584 -27.71 6.41 -20.29
N ARG A 585 -28.96 6.11 -19.90
CA ARG A 585 -29.32 4.93 -19.09
C ARG A 585 -28.90 3.58 -19.68
N TRP A 586 -28.79 3.47 -21.01
CA TRP A 586 -28.34 2.24 -21.67
C TRP A 586 -26.84 1.97 -21.41
N ALA A 587 -26.01 3.02 -21.33
CA ALA A 587 -24.58 2.91 -21.04
C ALA A 587 -24.36 2.55 -19.57
N ILE A 588 -25.12 3.18 -18.65
CA ILE A 588 -25.15 2.80 -17.22
C ILE A 588 -25.48 1.30 -17.08
N ALA A 589 -26.56 0.84 -17.72
CA ALA A 589 -26.97 -0.56 -17.68
C ALA A 589 -25.92 -1.51 -18.26
N LYS A 590 -25.26 -1.14 -19.38
CA LYS A 590 -24.19 -1.92 -19.99
C LYS A 590 -22.96 -2.04 -19.07
N VAL A 591 -22.58 -0.95 -18.38
CA VAL A 591 -21.43 -0.95 -17.46
C VAL A 591 -21.74 -1.77 -16.20
N ASP A 592 -22.93 -1.64 -15.63
CA ASP A 592 -23.37 -2.48 -14.50
C ASP A 592 -23.49 -3.98 -14.90
N GLU A 593 -23.97 -4.28 -16.12
CA GLU A 593 -24.01 -5.64 -16.68
C GLU A 593 -22.60 -6.22 -16.87
N GLN A 594 -21.66 -5.44 -17.41
CA GLN A 594 -20.26 -5.85 -17.59
C GLN A 594 -19.59 -6.13 -16.24
N ALA A 595 -19.75 -5.26 -15.24
CA ALA A 595 -19.25 -5.49 -13.88
C ALA A 595 -19.84 -6.78 -13.25
N SER A 596 -21.15 -6.99 -13.42
CA SER A 596 -21.89 -8.19 -12.98
C SER A 596 -21.57 -9.48 -13.79
N SER A 597 -20.78 -9.34 -14.87
CA SER A 597 -20.25 -10.44 -15.67
C SER A 597 -18.76 -10.69 -15.46
N PHE A 598 -18.06 -9.81 -14.73
CA PHE A 598 -16.63 -9.92 -14.48
C PHE A 598 -16.31 -11.18 -13.64
N PRO A 599 -15.24 -11.95 -13.97
CA PRO A 599 -14.94 -13.21 -13.28
C PRO A 599 -14.74 -13.06 -11.77
N VAL A 600 -15.19 -14.07 -11.01
CA VAL A 600 -15.02 -14.11 -9.54
C VAL A 600 -13.63 -14.65 -9.20
N TRP A 601 -12.76 -13.80 -8.66
CA TRP A 601 -11.37 -14.12 -8.31
C TRP A 601 -11.10 -13.96 -6.81
N ARG A 602 -10.13 -14.69 -6.24
CA ARG A 602 -9.74 -14.56 -4.82
C ARG A 602 -9.16 -13.16 -4.59
N GLY A 603 -9.57 -12.47 -3.53
CA GLY A 603 -9.09 -11.11 -3.24
C GLY A 603 -9.56 -10.05 -4.25
N LEU A 604 -10.74 -10.23 -4.86
CA LEU A 604 -11.39 -9.25 -5.72
C LEU A 604 -12.89 -9.13 -5.37
N THR A 605 -13.34 -7.95 -4.97
CA THR A 605 -14.76 -7.65 -4.75
C THR A 605 -15.54 -7.78 -6.07
N HIS A 606 -16.58 -8.63 -6.10
CA HIS A 606 -17.47 -8.76 -7.26
C HIS A 606 -18.67 -7.79 -7.15
N PHE A 607 -18.87 -6.95 -8.17
CA PHE A 607 -19.84 -5.86 -8.15
C PHE A 607 -21.05 -6.11 -9.07
N LYS A 608 -22.27 -6.17 -8.51
CA LYS A 608 -23.52 -6.32 -9.28
C LYS A 608 -23.96 -5.05 -10.01
N GLN A 609 -23.48 -3.89 -9.53
CA GLN A 609 -23.61 -2.54 -10.08
C GLN A 609 -22.39 -1.75 -9.59
N ILE A 610 -21.96 -0.73 -10.33
CA ILE A 610 -20.86 0.17 -9.93
C ILE A 610 -21.22 1.64 -10.08
N VAL A 611 -21.90 2.05 -11.15
CA VAL A 611 -22.04 3.47 -11.54
C VAL A 611 -22.79 4.31 -10.48
N ASN A 612 -23.76 3.70 -9.79
CA ASN A 612 -24.63 4.37 -8.81
C ASN A 612 -24.28 4.05 -7.34
N ILE A 613 -23.13 3.42 -7.08
CA ILE A 613 -22.69 3.07 -5.71
C ILE A 613 -21.78 4.17 -5.15
N ASN A 614 -22.07 4.62 -3.93
CA ASN A 614 -21.18 5.51 -3.17
C ASN A 614 -20.19 4.67 -2.34
N PHE A 615 -18.93 4.63 -2.75
CA PHE A 615 -17.88 3.83 -2.11
C PHE A 615 -17.23 4.59 -0.95
N ASN A 616 -17.46 4.12 0.28
CA ASN A 616 -16.87 4.68 1.51
C ASN A 616 -15.52 4.06 1.89
N ASP A 617 -14.84 3.37 0.97
CA ASP A 617 -13.74 2.44 1.27
C ASP A 617 -12.73 2.39 0.11
N GLY A 618 -11.46 2.70 0.42
CA GLY A 618 -10.36 2.70 -0.54
C GLY A 618 -9.99 1.32 -1.06
N HIS A 619 -10.28 0.23 -0.34
CA HIS A 619 -10.09 -1.13 -0.86
C HIS A 619 -11.05 -1.44 -2.02
N LYS A 620 -12.26 -0.88 -2.00
CA LYS A 620 -13.24 -1.06 -3.09
C LYS A 620 -12.85 -0.28 -4.34
N PHE A 621 -12.22 0.89 -4.18
CA PHE A 621 -11.56 1.57 -5.29
C PHE A 621 -10.32 0.84 -5.79
N GLN A 622 -9.50 0.24 -4.90
CA GLN A 622 -8.38 -0.61 -5.31
C GLN A 622 -8.89 -1.76 -6.20
N ASP A 623 -9.96 -2.47 -5.79
CA ASP A 623 -10.56 -3.54 -6.59
C ASP A 623 -11.18 -3.03 -7.90
N LEU A 624 -11.84 -1.87 -7.88
CA LEU A 624 -12.39 -1.25 -9.08
C LEU A 624 -11.31 -0.82 -10.09
N SER A 625 -10.10 -0.43 -9.63
CA SER A 625 -8.97 -0.10 -10.53
C SER A 625 -8.45 -1.33 -11.30
N LYS A 626 -8.54 -2.54 -10.72
CA LYS A 626 -8.20 -3.80 -11.41
C LYS A 626 -9.11 -4.08 -12.61
N CYS A 627 -10.25 -3.39 -12.71
CA CYS A 627 -11.21 -3.47 -13.81
C CYS A 627 -11.17 -2.25 -14.75
N LEU A 628 -10.38 -1.21 -14.43
CA LEU A 628 -10.37 0.10 -15.11
C LEU A 628 -8.93 0.59 -15.29
N LYS A 629 -8.24 0.07 -16.32
CA LYS A 629 -6.79 0.27 -16.46
C LYS A 629 -6.39 1.65 -17.00
N ASP A 630 -7.16 2.21 -17.94
CA ASP A 630 -6.89 3.54 -18.52
C ASP A 630 -8.20 4.30 -18.79
N LEU A 631 -8.21 5.58 -18.40
CA LEU A 631 -9.31 6.52 -18.72
C LEU A 631 -8.79 7.98 -18.73
N GLN A 632 -7.52 8.16 -19.08
CA GLN A 632 -6.83 9.46 -19.04
C GLN A 632 -6.75 10.16 -20.41
N GLU A 633 -6.79 9.43 -21.53
CA GLU A 633 -6.67 10.04 -22.88
C GLU A 633 -7.99 10.67 -23.38
N GLU A 634 -9.15 10.21 -22.93
CA GLU A 634 -10.48 10.73 -23.35
C GLU A 634 -11.23 11.49 -22.23
N THR A 635 -10.55 12.33 -21.43
CA THR A 635 -11.29 13.29 -20.59
C THR A 635 -12.01 14.32 -21.48
N GLY A 636 -13.34 14.26 -21.45
CA GLY A 636 -14.26 15.04 -22.28
C GLY A 636 -14.34 16.55 -22.00
N PRO A 637 -15.45 17.23 -22.40
CA PRO A 637 -15.40 18.58 -22.98
C PRO A 637 -14.81 19.75 -22.18
N ASP A 638 -14.66 19.63 -20.86
CA ASP A 638 -14.42 20.77 -19.96
C ASP A 638 -12.99 20.85 -19.35
N GLY A 639 -12.04 20.03 -19.80
CA GLY A 639 -10.60 20.28 -19.64
C GLY A 639 -10.07 20.23 -18.19
N LYS A 640 -10.05 19.04 -17.58
CA LYS A 640 -9.52 18.79 -16.23
C LYS A 640 -8.02 19.09 -16.12
N ASP A 641 -7.63 19.85 -15.10
CA ASP A 641 -6.21 20.10 -14.79
C ASP A 641 -5.61 18.97 -13.93
N TRP A 642 -4.70 18.20 -14.52
CA TRP A 642 -3.99 17.09 -13.85
C TRP A 642 -2.76 17.54 -13.04
N ASN A 643 -2.49 18.85 -12.95
CA ASN A 643 -1.31 19.45 -12.33
C ASN A 643 -1.45 19.53 -10.79
N PHE A 644 -1.51 18.38 -10.12
CA PHE A 644 -1.69 18.29 -8.66
C PHE A 644 -0.75 17.31 -7.93
N PRO A 645 -0.49 17.49 -6.62
CA PRO A 645 0.58 16.78 -5.90
C PRO A 645 0.47 15.25 -5.85
N LYS A 646 -0.75 14.69 -5.85
CA LYS A 646 -0.97 13.23 -5.88
C LYS A 646 -0.46 12.58 -7.18
N VAL A 647 -0.46 13.30 -8.30
CA VAL A 647 0.19 12.85 -9.55
C VAL A 647 1.71 12.96 -9.39
N HIS A 648 2.21 14.12 -8.97
CA HIS A 648 3.66 14.36 -8.85
C HIS A 648 4.40 13.37 -7.95
N SER A 649 3.78 12.94 -6.84
CA SER A 649 4.41 12.03 -5.87
C SER A 649 4.87 10.70 -6.48
N HIS A 650 4.31 10.28 -7.63
CA HIS A 650 4.70 9.06 -8.36
C HIS A 650 6.19 9.07 -8.73
N GLN A 651 6.75 10.24 -9.05
CA GLN A 651 8.18 10.42 -9.33
C GLN A 651 9.08 9.95 -8.18
N HIS A 652 8.60 10.05 -6.93
CA HIS A 652 9.36 9.67 -5.73
C HIS A 652 9.15 8.21 -5.30
N GLY A 653 8.29 7.45 -6.00
CA GLY A 653 8.07 6.02 -5.74
C GLY A 653 9.35 5.16 -5.87
N PRO A 654 10.16 5.32 -6.95
CA PRO A 654 11.43 4.61 -7.08
C PRO A 654 12.44 4.95 -5.97
N ASP A 655 12.57 6.24 -5.62
CA ASP A 655 13.44 6.70 -4.52
C ASP A 655 13.04 6.06 -3.19
N ASP A 656 11.73 5.88 -2.93
CA ASP A 656 11.27 5.21 -1.72
C ASP A 656 11.57 3.72 -1.70
N ILE A 657 11.44 3.03 -2.84
CA ILE A 657 11.78 1.60 -2.92
C ILE A 657 13.31 1.42 -2.74
N GLU A 658 14.11 2.31 -3.32
CA GLU A 658 15.55 2.42 -3.11
C GLU A 658 15.92 2.60 -1.62
N ASP A 659 15.22 3.48 -0.91
CA ASP A 659 15.55 3.96 0.43
C ASP A 659 14.93 3.16 1.59
N LYS A 660 13.73 2.60 1.41
CA LYS A 660 12.84 2.09 2.48
C LYS A 660 12.37 0.65 2.31
N GLY A 661 12.65 0.01 1.16
CA GLY A 661 12.11 -1.31 0.83
C GLY A 661 10.73 -1.23 0.18
N ILE A 662 9.95 -2.31 0.21
CA ILE A 662 8.68 -2.40 -0.52
C ILE A 662 7.61 -1.41 -0.03
N THR A 663 6.67 -1.07 -0.92
CA THR A 663 5.58 -0.09 -0.64
C THR A 663 4.68 -0.47 0.55
N ALA A 664 4.69 -1.72 0.99
CA ALA A 664 3.98 -2.18 2.19
C ALA A 664 4.59 -1.60 3.50
N ASN A 665 5.84 -1.15 3.48
CA ASN A 665 6.55 -0.62 4.66
C ASN A 665 6.03 0.77 5.08
N TYR A 666 5.49 1.55 4.14
CA TYR A 666 5.12 2.96 4.33
C TYR A 666 3.69 3.30 3.86
N ASN A 667 2.81 2.30 3.76
CA ASN A 667 1.39 2.45 3.43
C ASN A 667 0.56 2.89 4.65
N THR A 668 -0.49 3.70 4.48
CA THR A 668 -1.38 4.09 5.59
C THR A 668 -2.33 2.98 6.05
N LYS A 669 -2.69 2.01 5.19
CA LYS A 669 -3.68 0.95 5.45
C LYS A 669 -3.53 0.23 6.81
N PRO A 670 -2.32 -0.20 7.25
CA PRO A 670 -2.18 -0.91 8.52
C PRO A 670 -2.34 0.00 9.75
N PHE A 671 -2.22 1.33 9.60
CA PHE A 671 -2.53 2.29 10.67
C PHE A 671 -4.02 2.67 10.67
N GLU A 672 -4.64 2.79 9.49
CA GLU A 672 -6.09 3.01 9.39
C GLU A 672 -6.92 1.85 9.97
N LYS A 673 -6.43 0.61 9.88
CA LYS A 673 -7.01 -0.56 10.57
C LYS A 673 -7.12 -0.34 12.08
N MET A 674 -6.15 0.35 12.71
CA MET A 674 -6.15 0.70 14.13
C MET A 674 -7.19 1.77 14.50
N HIS A 675 -7.60 2.64 13.57
CA HIS A 675 -8.78 3.51 13.81
C HIS A 675 -10.05 2.70 14.07
N GLY A 676 -10.10 1.43 13.64
CA GLY A 676 -11.17 0.48 13.94
C GLY A 676 -11.25 0.06 15.41
N SER A 677 -10.11 -0.19 16.09
CA SER A 677 -10.10 -0.48 17.53
C SER A 677 -10.50 0.75 18.33
N LEU A 678 -9.92 1.91 18.01
CA LEU A 678 -10.22 3.20 18.66
C LEU A 678 -11.71 3.55 18.63
N LYS A 679 -12.39 3.35 17.49
CA LYS A 679 -13.85 3.57 17.37
C LYS A 679 -14.65 2.59 18.24
N LYS A 680 -14.22 1.32 18.34
CA LYS A 680 -14.83 0.31 19.25
C LYS A 680 -14.61 0.69 20.72
N SER A 681 -13.40 1.09 21.10
CA SER A 681 -13.05 1.56 22.46
C SER A 681 -13.81 2.84 22.84
N TYR A 682 -13.92 3.83 21.94
CA TYR A 682 -14.72 5.03 22.18
C TYR A 682 -16.20 4.70 22.43
N LEU A 683 -16.78 3.85 21.58
CA LEU A 683 -18.19 3.50 21.63
C LEU A 683 -18.57 2.63 22.85
N ARG A 684 -17.71 1.66 23.20
CA ARG A 684 -18.01 0.61 24.20
C ARG A 684 -17.34 0.82 25.57
N ARG A 685 -16.22 1.55 25.65
CA ARG A 685 -15.38 1.67 26.87
C ARG A 685 -15.29 3.10 27.43
N SER A 686 -15.58 4.14 26.65
CA SER A 686 -15.56 5.54 27.13
C SER A 686 -16.92 6.04 27.66
N ASN A 687 -16.87 6.99 28.60
CA ASN A 687 -18.06 7.74 29.06
C ASN A 687 -18.47 8.90 28.12
N LYS A 688 -17.80 9.04 26.96
CA LYS A 688 -18.04 10.07 25.93
C LYS A 688 -17.80 11.52 26.37
N ARG A 689 -16.93 11.74 27.38
CA ARG A 689 -16.42 13.07 27.82
C ARG A 689 -14.96 12.95 28.29
N ASN A 690 -14.06 13.84 27.83
CA ASN A 690 -12.62 13.77 28.15
C ASN A 690 -12.07 12.35 27.85
N VAL A 691 -12.25 11.92 26.60
CA VAL A 691 -12.10 10.51 26.20
C VAL A 691 -10.66 10.10 25.94
N GLU A 692 -9.74 11.05 25.85
CA GLU A 692 -8.35 10.87 25.44
C GLU A 692 -7.62 9.91 26.40
N ASN A 693 -7.69 10.21 27.71
CA ASN A 693 -7.14 9.36 28.76
C ASN A 693 -7.90 8.02 28.89
N GLN A 694 -9.22 8.01 28.66
CA GLN A 694 -10.02 6.76 28.71
C GLN A 694 -9.67 5.80 27.57
N LEU A 695 -9.37 6.35 26.38
CA LEU A 695 -8.87 5.58 25.24
C LEU A 695 -7.45 5.11 25.51
N LEU A 696 -6.53 5.98 25.94
CA LEU A 696 -5.17 5.56 26.31
C LEU A 696 -5.18 4.45 27.37
N THR A 697 -5.97 4.59 28.44
CA THR A 697 -6.09 3.54 29.46
C THR A 697 -6.64 2.24 28.86
N ALA A 698 -7.61 2.32 27.94
CA ALA A 698 -8.20 1.14 27.30
C ALA A 698 -7.27 0.44 26.29
N GLU A 699 -6.43 1.17 25.56
CA GLU A 699 -5.42 0.59 24.67
C GLU A 699 -4.16 0.15 25.44
N HIS A 700 -3.81 0.79 26.57
CA HIS A 700 -2.77 0.31 27.51
C HIS A 700 -3.17 -1.01 28.17
N ASP A 701 -4.41 -1.07 28.67
CA ASP A 701 -5.02 -2.31 29.16
C ASP A 701 -4.97 -3.40 28.07
N LEU A 702 -5.24 -3.07 26.80
CA LEU A 702 -5.12 -4.03 25.70
C LEU A 702 -3.68 -4.49 25.48
N ALA A 703 -2.71 -3.59 25.37
CA ALA A 703 -1.30 -3.94 25.15
C ALA A 703 -0.73 -4.82 26.30
N VAL A 704 -1.06 -4.49 27.56
CA VAL A 704 -0.67 -5.31 28.72
C VAL A 704 -1.39 -6.67 28.69
N MET A 705 -2.67 -6.72 28.31
CA MET A 705 -3.39 -7.99 28.12
C MET A 705 -2.84 -8.80 26.94
N GLN A 706 -2.30 -8.19 25.88
CA GLN A 706 -1.66 -8.87 24.76
C GLN A 706 -0.28 -9.42 25.15
N ILE A 707 0.51 -8.69 25.95
CA ILE A 707 1.75 -9.18 26.55
C ILE A 707 1.48 -10.44 27.38
N ILE A 708 0.42 -10.42 28.21
CA ILE A 708 0.00 -11.54 29.06
C ILE A 708 -0.64 -12.67 28.24
N ARG A 709 -1.41 -12.36 27.19
CA ARG A 709 -2.01 -13.34 26.28
C ARG A 709 -0.95 -14.07 25.47
N ALA A 710 0.04 -13.39 24.90
CA ALA A 710 1.13 -14.07 24.22
C ALA A 710 1.99 -14.91 25.21
N ASN A 711 2.19 -14.47 26.46
CA ASN A 711 2.84 -15.32 27.48
C ASN A 711 1.99 -16.58 27.84
N ILE A 712 0.70 -16.57 27.50
CA ILE A 712 -0.23 -17.68 27.63
C ILE A 712 -0.23 -18.53 26.34
N GLU A 713 -0.19 -17.90 25.16
CA GLU A 713 -0.08 -18.54 23.84
C GLU A 713 1.28 -19.23 23.71
N ASP A 714 2.42 -18.59 23.97
CA ASP A 714 3.75 -19.22 23.98
C ASP A 714 3.78 -20.48 24.88
N TYR A 715 3.12 -20.40 26.05
CA TYR A 715 2.97 -21.54 26.96
C TYR A 715 2.05 -22.61 26.37
N ASP A 716 0.92 -22.25 25.77
CA ASP A 716 -0.05 -23.18 25.22
C ASP A 716 0.44 -23.79 23.88
N THR A 717 1.14 -23.06 23.00
CA THR A 717 1.72 -23.56 21.73
C THR A 717 2.99 -24.39 21.97
N PHE A 718 3.76 -24.14 23.04
CA PHE A 718 4.80 -25.07 23.52
C PHE A 718 4.22 -26.35 24.15
N HIS A 719 2.92 -26.35 24.48
CA HIS A 719 2.17 -27.50 24.99
C HIS A 719 0.99 -27.89 24.07
N ASN A 720 1.06 -27.61 22.75
CA ASN A 720 0.09 -28.06 21.74
C ASN A 720 0.71 -28.26 20.35
N GLY A 721 1.73 -27.47 19.99
CA GLY A 721 2.31 -27.39 18.65
C GLY A 721 1.40 -26.68 17.66
N VAL A 722 1.89 -26.49 16.44
CA VAL A 722 1.13 -25.79 15.38
C VAL A 722 0.17 -26.76 14.71
N GLU A 723 -1.13 -26.47 14.81
CA GLU A 723 -2.06 -26.79 13.73
C GLU A 723 -2.01 -25.61 12.74
N GLU A 724 -1.84 -25.90 11.44
CA GLU A 724 -1.88 -24.88 10.39
C GLU A 724 -3.33 -24.48 10.13
N GLU A 725 -3.71 -23.25 10.50
CA GLU A 725 -5.04 -22.71 10.20
C GLU A 725 -5.16 -22.38 8.70
N ASP A 726 -5.77 -23.28 7.93
CA ASP A 726 -6.18 -23.10 6.52
C ASP A 726 -7.20 -21.95 6.46
N ASP A 727 -6.81 -20.74 6.01
CA ASP A 727 -7.61 -19.49 5.99
C ASP A 727 -9.01 -19.63 5.30
N GLU A 728 -10.05 -20.02 6.04
CA GLU A 728 -11.47 -20.01 5.60
C GLU A 728 -12.23 -18.75 6.09
N ASP A 729 -11.78 -17.55 5.68
CA ASP A 729 -12.44 -16.26 5.97
C ASP A 729 -13.19 -15.72 4.72
N ASP A 730 -14.42 -16.20 4.49
CA ASP A 730 -15.38 -15.65 3.49
C ASP A 730 -16.61 -15.05 4.20
N PRO A 731 -16.79 -13.71 4.21
CA PRO A 731 -17.75 -13.07 5.13
C PRO A 731 -19.25 -13.21 4.82
N ASP A 732 -19.68 -13.80 3.68
CA ASP A 732 -21.03 -13.54 3.12
C ASP A 732 -21.75 -14.74 2.46
N ASP A 733 -21.85 -15.90 3.13
CA ASP A 733 -22.89 -16.91 2.82
C ASP A 733 -23.72 -17.30 4.06
N ASN A 734 -24.88 -16.64 4.19
CA ASN A 734 -25.91 -17.00 5.16
C ASN A 734 -26.93 -17.99 4.58
N SER A 735 -26.49 -19.22 4.28
CA SER A 735 -27.37 -20.31 3.85
C SER A 735 -27.18 -21.62 4.63
N THR A 736 -28.26 -22.09 5.25
CA THR A 736 -28.28 -23.33 6.03
C THR A 736 -28.37 -24.56 5.12
N SER A 737 -27.22 -25.16 4.82
CA SER A 737 -27.12 -26.46 4.13
C SER A 737 -26.20 -27.43 4.88
N ALA A 738 -26.45 -28.73 4.76
CA ALA A 738 -25.80 -29.74 5.60
C ALA A 738 -24.33 -29.98 5.22
N ARG A 739 -23.42 -29.95 6.20
CA ARG A 739 -22.02 -30.36 6.06
C ARG A 739 -21.94 -31.77 5.44
N ARG A 740 -21.46 -31.86 4.20
CA ARG A 740 -20.96 -33.10 3.59
C ARG A 740 -19.45 -32.98 3.49
N THR A 741 -18.73 -33.81 4.24
CA THR A 741 -17.26 -33.84 4.23
C THR A 741 -16.76 -34.10 2.81
N SER A 742 -16.05 -33.14 2.21
CA SER A 742 -15.53 -33.28 0.84
C SER A 742 -14.14 -33.89 0.90
N THR A 743 -14.02 -35.15 0.46
CA THR A 743 -12.73 -35.84 0.37
C THR A 743 -11.86 -35.16 -0.69
N ARG A 744 -10.90 -34.32 -0.25
CA ARG A 744 -9.84 -33.74 -1.11
C ARG A 744 -8.89 -34.89 -1.53
N VAL A 745 -8.32 -34.83 -2.74
CA VAL A 745 -7.31 -35.77 -3.24
C VAL A 745 -6.09 -34.99 -3.69
N ILE A 746 -4.93 -35.32 -3.11
CA ILE A 746 -3.63 -34.71 -3.41
C ILE A 746 -2.86 -35.67 -4.31
N PHE A 747 -2.24 -35.17 -5.37
CA PHE A 747 -1.45 -35.97 -6.32
C PHE A 747 0.05 -35.68 -6.24
N ASP A 748 0.39 -34.42 -5.95
CA ASP A 748 1.73 -33.92 -5.65
C ASP A 748 1.59 -32.60 -4.85
N ASP A 749 2.70 -32.02 -4.41
CA ASP A 749 2.72 -30.80 -3.59
C ASP A 749 2.16 -29.55 -4.31
N ARG A 750 1.97 -29.63 -5.63
CA ARG A 750 1.40 -28.57 -6.46
C ARG A 750 -0.06 -28.79 -6.84
N ILE A 751 -0.50 -30.02 -7.05
CA ILE A 751 -1.83 -30.33 -7.62
C ILE A 751 -2.70 -31.14 -6.65
N SER A 752 -3.86 -30.57 -6.30
CA SER A 752 -4.90 -31.23 -5.50
C SER A 752 -6.29 -30.96 -6.06
N PHE A 753 -7.09 -32.00 -6.27
CA PHE A 753 -8.50 -31.88 -6.67
C PHE A 753 -9.46 -32.01 -5.48
N GLY A 754 -10.60 -31.33 -5.55
CA GLY A 754 -11.66 -31.37 -4.55
C GLY A 754 -13.06 -31.35 -5.17
N ALA A 755 -14.07 -31.55 -4.33
CA ALA A 755 -15.47 -31.74 -4.75
C ALA A 755 -15.61 -32.81 -5.86
N PRO A 756 -15.28 -34.09 -5.56
CA PRO A 756 -15.48 -35.19 -6.49
C PRO A 756 -16.98 -35.43 -6.77
N GLU A 757 -17.27 -35.72 -8.03
CA GLU A 757 -18.55 -36.23 -8.50
C GLU A 757 -18.69 -37.74 -8.24
N LYS A 758 -19.84 -38.31 -8.64
CA LYS A 758 -19.94 -39.77 -8.73
C LYS A 758 -19.00 -40.30 -9.83
N PRO A 759 -18.33 -41.45 -9.62
CA PRO A 759 -17.60 -42.13 -10.69
C PRO A 759 -18.52 -42.48 -11.86
N LYS A 760 -17.97 -42.43 -13.08
CA LYS A 760 -18.68 -42.70 -14.33
C LYS A 760 -17.73 -43.27 -15.40
N PRO A 761 -18.23 -43.91 -16.48
CA PRO A 761 -17.41 -44.29 -17.62
C PRO A 761 -16.74 -43.08 -18.28
N LEU A 762 -15.48 -43.21 -18.73
CA LEU A 762 -14.77 -42.13 -19.46
C LEU A 762 -15.52 -41.64 -20.71
N ALA A 763 -16.32 -42.49 -21.35
CA ALA A 763 -17.21 -42.10 -22.44
C ALA A 763 -18.22 -40.99 -22.07
N GLU A 764 -18.65 -40.89 -20.80
CA GLU A 764 -19.57 -39.83 -20.37
C GLU A 764 -18.92 -38.44 -20.25
N LEU A 765 -17.59 -38.35 -20.35
CA LEU A 765 -16.85 -37.08 -20.45
C LEU A 765 -16.62 -36.61 -21.91
N GLN A 766 -17.01 -37.42 -22.92
CA GLN A 766 -16.80 -37.12 -24.35
C GLN A 766 -17.65 -35.96 -24.90
N SER A 767 -18.42 -35.25 -24.07
CA SER A 767 -19.16 -34.04 -24.48
C SER A 767 -18.26 -32.88 -24.94
N HIS A 768 -16.95 -32.97 -24.70
CA HIS A 768 -15.94 -32.01 -25.15
C HIS A 768 -14.92 -32.59 -26.15
N VAL A 769 -14.62 -33.90 -26.11
CA VAL A 769 -13.51 -34.52 -26.85
C VAL A 769 -13.97 -35.82 -27.53
N MET A 770 -13.79 -35.92 -28.84
CA MET A 770 -13.99 -37.16 -29.59
C MET A 770 -12.90 -38.18 -29.24
N ASP A 771 -13.27 -39.43 -28.98
CA ASP A 771 -12.32 -40.53 -28.72
C ASP A 771 -11.37 -40.34 -27.50
N LEU A 772 -11.68 -39.45 -26.55
CA LEU A 772 -10.94 -39.10 -25.32
C LEU A 772 -10.05 -40.19 -24.67
N HIS A 773 -10.48 -41.44 -24.65
CA HIS A 773 -9.72 -42.60 -24.15
C HIS A 773 -8.38 -42.81 -24.90
N LYS A 774 -8.32 -42.50 -26.20
CA LYS A 774 -7.10 -42.54 -27.03
C LYS A 774 -6.16 -41.39 -26.68
N ASP A 775 -6.69 -40.21 -26.40
CA ASP A 775 -5.88 -39.04 -26.05
C ASP A 775 -5.23 -39.24 -24.68
N VAL A 776 -6.00 -39.69 -23.68
CA VAL A 776 -5.47 -40.08 -22.36
C VAL A 776 -4.40 -41.16 -22.50
N THR A 777 -4.64 -42.20 -23.31
CA THR A 777 -3.65 -43.25 -23.60
C THR A 777 -2.38 -42.70 -24.27
N THR A 778 -2.52 -41.71 -25.16
CA THR A 778 -1.41 -41.07 -25.85
C THR A 778 -0.59 -40.19 -24.90
N VAL A 779 -1.25 -39.42 -24.02
CA VAL A 779 -0.58 -38.62 -22.98
C VAL A 779 0.20 -39.51 -22.01
N LEU A 780 -0.40 -40.62 -21.53
CA LEU A 780 0.29 -41.62 -20.70
C LEU A 780 1.52 -42.18 -21.41
N ASP A 781 1.44 -42.46 -22.71
CA ASP A 781 2.57 -43.00 -23.48
C ASP A 781 3.68 -41.97 -23.72
N VAL A 782 3.34 -40.71 -24.03
CA VAL A 782 4.29 -39.60 -24.22
C VAL A 782 5.06 -39.32 -22.93
N LEU A 783 4.36 -39.23 -21.80
CA LEU A 783 4.93 -39.01 -20.46
C LEU A 783 5.76 -40.21 -19.94
N GLN A 784 5.90 -41.29 -20.72
CA GLN A 784 6.56 -42.54 -20.33
C GLN A 784 5.98 -43.17 -19.05
N ILE A 785 4.67 -42.97 -18.80
CA ILE A 785 3.98 -43.66 -17.72
C ILE A 785 3.75 -45.11 -18.15
N ARG A 786 4.10 -46.04 -17.26
CA ARG A 786 4.12 -47.50 -17.52
C ARG A 786 3.45 -48.25 -16.38
N SER A 787 3.00 -49.46 -16.68
CA SER A 787 2.58 -50.40 -15.64
C SER A 787 3.74 -50.72 -14.69
N ARG A 788 3.44 -51.30 -13.53
CA ARG A 788 4.43 -51.81 -12.57
C ARG A 788 5.32 -52.92 -13.16
N ASN A 789 4.95 -53.49 -14.30
CA ASN A 789 5.72 -54.46 -15.08
C ASN A 789 6.52 -53.83 -16.25
N GLY A 790 6.35 -52.53 -16.51
CA GLY A 790 7.01 -51.78 -17.60
C GLY A 790 6.20 -51.68 -18.91
N ASP A 791 4.98 -52.21 -18.95
CA ASP A 791 4.11 -52.18 -20.14
C ASP A 791 3.48 -50.80 -20.38
N LYS A 792 2.97 -50.57 -21.60
CA LYS A 792 2.16 -49.38 -21.90
C LYS A 792 0.77 -49.52 -21.27
N ILE A 793 0.34 -48.49 -20.54
CA ILE A 793 -1.03 -48.39 -20.03
C ILE A 793 -1.94 -47.93 -21.17
N SER A 794 -3.07 -48.60 -21.34
CA SER A 794 -4.14 -48.23 -22.28
C SER A 794 -5.44 -48.05 -21.52
N VAL A 795 -6.17 -46.97 -21.83
CA VAL A 795 -7.45 -46.64 -21.19
C VAL A 795 -8.59 -46.91 -22.17
N GLY A 796 -9.64 -47.59 -21.69
CA GLY A 796 -10.85 -47.89 -22.43
C GLY A 796 -11.94 -46.82 -22.29
N PRO A 797 -12.92 -46.77 -23.21
CA PRO A 797 -14.05 -45.84 -23.11
C PRO A 797 -15.02 -46.17 -21.95
N HIS A 798 -14.92 -47.36 -21.36
CA HIS A 798 -15.77 -47.82 -20.26
C HIS A 798 -15.05 -47.83 -18.90
N ASP A 799 -13.80 -47.38 -18.86
CA ASP A 799 -13.02 -47.32 -17.63
C ASP A 799 -13.61 -46.25 -16.70
N GLU A 800 -13.61 -46.54 -15.39
CA GLU A 800 -14.25 -45.69 -14.39
C GLU A 800 -13.36 -44.50 -14.03
N VAL A 801 -13.91 -43.29 -14.14
CA VAL A 801 -13.23 -42.02 -13.87
C VAL A 801 -14.05 -41.14 -12.94
N VAL A 802 -13.36 -40.35 -12.11
CA VAL A 802 -13.99 -39.39 -11.19
C VAL A 802 -13.78 -37.99 -11.74
N GLU A 803 -14.86 -37.25 -11.97
CA GLU A 803 -14.83 -35.83 -12.34
C GLU A 803 -14.76 -34.97 -11.06
N TYR A 804 -14.08 -33.82 -11.10
CA TYR A 804 -13.91 -32.91 -9.97
C TYR A 804 -14.36 -31.48 -10.30
N ARG A 805 -14.81 -30.74 -9.29
CA ARG A 805 -15.30 -29.34 -9.43
C ARG A 805 -14.36 -28.27 -8.90
N PHE A 806 -13.29 -28.66 -8.23
CA PHE A 806 -12.33 -27.76 -7.59
C PHE A 806 -10.89 -28.24 -7.76
N LEU A 807 -9.95 -27.30 -7.92
CA LEU A 807 -8.52 -27.53 -8.06
C LEU A 807 -7.73 -26.50 -7.21
N LYS A 808 -6.77 -26.98 -6.42
CA LYS A 808 -5.70 -26.20 -5.77
C LYS A 808 -4.44 -26.33 -6.63
N VAL A 809 -3.86 -25.21 -7.06
CA VAL A 809 -2.57 -25.16 -7.77
C VAL A 809 -1.56 -24.37 -6.93
N SER A 810 -0.52 -25.05 -6.43
CA SER A 810 0.63 -24.39 -5.79
C SER A 810 1.72 -24.03 -6.81
N TYR A 811 2.33 -22.85 -6.68
CA TYR A 811 3.38 -22.36 -7.58
C TYR A 811 4.39 -21.44 -6.87
N GLU A 812 5.62 -21.37 -7.36
CA GLU A 812 6.56 -20.33 -6.98
C GLU A 812 6.21 -19.03 -7.71
N SER A 813 5.94 -17.97 -6.96
CA SER A 813 5.67 -16.62 -7.47
C SER A 813 6.93 -15.95 -8.03
N GLU A 814 6.88 -15.37 -9.23
CA GLU A 814 7.98 -14.59 -9.81
C GLU A 814 8.16 -13.21 -9.16
N GLU A 815 7.16 -12.71 -8.41
CA GLU A 815 7.33 -11.53 -7.53
C GLU A 815 8.02 -11.91 -6.21
N THR A 816 7.39 -12.79 -5.43
CA THR A 816 7.77 -13.01 -4.01
C THR A 816 8.79 -14.14 -3.83
N TRP A 817 8.89 -15.04 -4.82
CA TRP A 817 9.65 -16.30 -4.78
C TRP A 817 9.22 -17.25 -3.66
N LYS A 818 8.06 -17.02 -3.05
CA LYS A 818 7.43 -17.94 -2.08
C LYS A 818 6.40 -18.83 -2.78
N GLN A 819 6.01 -19.90 -2.11
CA GLN A 819 4.98 -20.81 -2.60
C GLN A 819 3.60 -20.18 -2.39
N GLU A 820 2.96 -19.77 -3.47
CA GLU A 820 1.60 -19.23 -3.49
C GLU A 820 0.62 -20.30 -4.00
N THR A 821 -0.68 -20.01 -3.95
CA THR A 821 -1.73 -20.98 -4.33
C THR A 821 -2.96 -20.32 -4.95
N ASP A 822 -3.31 -20.78 -6.15
CA ASP A 822 -4.55 -20.42 -6.83
C ASP A 822 -5.62 -21.49 -6.58
N PHE A 823 -6.87 -21.06 -6.35
CA PHE A 823 -8.03 -21.93 -6.13
C PHE A 823 -9.02 -21.78 -7.28
N LEU A 824 -9.17 -22.84 -8.07
CA LEU A 824 -9.85 -22.84 -9.37
C LEU A 824 -11.09 -23.75 -9.36
N ARG A 825 -12.09 -23.42 -10.17
CA ARG A 825 -13.36 -24.14 -10.29
C ARG A 825 -13.76 -24.40 -11.74
N CYS A 826 -14.41 -25.53 -11.95
CA CYS A 826 -15.03 -25.90 -13.22
C CYS A 826 -16.41 -26.53 -12.94
N THR A 827 -17.43 -25.68 -12.84
CA THR A 827 -18.75 -26.02 -12.28
C THR A 827 -19.88 -25.60 -13.21
N PRO A 828 -20.71 -26.53 -13.71
CA PRO A 828 -21.85 -26.21 -14.60
C PRO A 828 -22.90 -25.26 -14.02
N SER A 829 -22.99 -25.15 -12.68
CA SER A 829 -23.82 -24.16 -11.99
C SER A 829 -23.15 -23.69 -10.70
N TRP A 830 -22.84 -22.41 -10.65
CA TRP A 830 -22.26 -21.65 -9.54
C TRP A 830 -23.10 -20.38 -9.38
N PHE A 831 -23.88 -20.28 -8.30
CA PHE A 831 -24.93 -19.27 -8.11
C PHE A 831 -25.88 -19.07 -9.32
N GLY A 832 -26.14 -20.15 -10.08
CA GLY A 832 -27.04 -20.14 -11.24
C GLY A 832 -26.43 -19.74 -12.59
N LYS A 833 -25.11 -19.53 -12.67
CA LYS A 833 -24.34 -19.39 -13.92
C LYS A 833 -23.30 -20.50 -14.03
N GLU A 834 -22.87 -20.86 -15.23
CA GLU A 834 -21.68 -21.72 -15.39
C GLU A 834 -20.41 -20.96 -14.96
N ARG A 835 -19.45 -21.65 -14.34
CA ARG A 835 -18.11 -21.12 -14.01
C ARG A 835 -17.03 -22.05 -14.55
N ARG A 836 -16.17 -21.52 -15.42
CA ARG A 836 -14.95 -22.14 -15.94
C ARG A 836 -13.80 -21.16 -15.77
N ASP A 837 -12.88 -21.46 -14.87
CA ASP A 837 -11.73 -20.61 -14.61
C ASP A 837 -10.62 -20.81 -15.67
N HIS A 838 -9.65 -19.90 -15.71
CA HIS A 838 -8.55 -19.95 -16.69
C HIS A 838 -7.22 -20.25 -15.99
N VAL A 839 -6.26 -20.75 -16.78
CA VAL A 839 -4.94 -21.22 -16.34
C VAL A 839 -3.84 -20.76 -17.30
N ILE A 840 -2.61 -20.73 -16.80
CA ILE A 840 -1.41 -20.86 -17.63
C ILE A 840 -1.00 -22.33 -17.60
N ILE A 841 -0.82 -22.94 -18.77
CA ILE A 841 -0.26 -24.29 -18.96
C ILE A 841 1.09 -24.19 -19.65
N ASP A 842 2.03 -25.05 -19.26
CA ASP A 842 3.32 -25.21 -19.95
C ASP A 842 3.18 -26.19 -21.12
N THR A 843 3.91 -25.93 -22.22
CA THR A 843 3.84 -26.72 -23.45
C THR A 843 5.22 -26.85 -24.10
N ALA A 844 5.36 -27.74 -25.09
CA ALA A 844 6.61 -27.91 -25.83
C ALA A 844 7.07 -26.64 -26.60
N GLU A 845 6.16 -25.70 -26.88
CA GLU A 845 6.46 -24.40 -27.51
C GLU A 845 6.53 -23.24 -26.48
N GLY A 846 6.45 -23.58 -25.19
CA GLY A 846 6.41 -22.66 -24.05
C GLY A 846 4.99 -22.36 -23.55
N PRO A 847 4.84 -21.55 -22.48
CA PRO A 847 3.55 -21.47 -21.79
C PRO A 847 2.46 -20.70 -22.55
N ILE A 848 1.23 -21.21 -22.46
CA ILE A 848 0.04 -20.63 -23.06
C ILE A 848 -1.10 -20.47 -22.06
N PHE A 849 -2.03 -19.55 -22.33
CA PHE A 849 -3.27 -19.43 -21.57
C PHE A 849 -4.29 -20.47 -22.06
N ALA A 850 -5.12 -20.99 -21.17
CA ALA A 850 -6.22 -21.87 -21.52
C ALA A 850 -7.44 -21.70 -20.59
N CYS A 851 -8.63 -22.03 -21.08
CA CYS A 851 -9.86 -22.13 -20.27
C CYS A 851 -10.05 -23.59 -19.80
N LEU A 852 -10.33 -23.80 -18.52
CA LEU A 852 -10.48 -25.13 -17.93
C LEU A 852 -11.89 -25.68 -18.20
N LEU A 853 -12.01 -26.86 -18.81
CA LEU A 853 -13.29 -27.42 -19.27
C LEU A 853 -13.78 -28.62 -18.46
N VAL A 854 -12.88 -29.52 -18.08
CA VAL A 854 -13.14 -30.71 -17.26
C VAL A 854 -11.89 -31.02 -16.44
N MET A 855 -12.06 -31.47 -15.20
CA MET A 855 -10.99 -32.03 -14.35
C MET A 855 -11.41 -33.45 -13.96
N PHE A 856 -10.55 -34.44 -14.17
CA PHE A 856 -10.89 -35.83 -13.86
C PHE A 856 -9.66 -36.65 -13.47
N THR A 857 -9.86 -37.77 -12.78
CA THR A 857 -8.81 -38.79 -12.59
C THR A 857 -9.12 -40.04 -13.39
N CYS A 858 -8.07 -40.71 -13.85
CA CYS A 858 -8.12 -42.07 -14.36
C CYS A 858 -7.32 -42.98 -13.44
N THR A 859 -7.96 -44.02 -12.92
CA THR A 859 -7.31 -45.07 -12.13
C THR A 859 -6.90 -46.20 -13.07
N THR A 860 -5.61 -46.50 -13.08
CA THR A 860 -5.02 -47.54 -13.94
C THR A 860 -5.28 -48.95 -13.40
N ALA A 861 -5.06 -49.97 -14.22
CA ALA A 861 -5.24 -51.37 -13.82
C ALA A 861 -4.34 -51.81 -12.64
N ASP A 862 -3.23 -51.10 -12.38
CA ASP A 862 -2.34 -51.33 -11.24
C ASP A 862 -2.78 -50.63 -9.95
N GLY A 863 -3.86 -49.83 -10.01
CA GLY A 863 -4.42 -49.05 -8.89
C GLY A 863 -3.86 -47.63 -8.77
N ASP A 864 -2.86 -47.27 -9.57
CA ASP A 864 -2.24 -45.95 -9.57
C ASP A 864 -3.13 -44.93 -10.29
N THR A 865 -3.35 -43.75 -9.68
CA THR A 865 -4.38 -42.77 -10.10
C THR A 865 -3.73 -41.49 -10.62
N HIS A 866 -4.05 -41.10 -11.87
CA HIS A 866 -3.46 -39.92 -12.52
C HIS A 866 -4.50 -38.80 -12.76
N PRO A 867 -4.17 -37.53 -12.47
CA PRO A 867 -5.05 -36.39 -12.70
C PRO A 867 -4.89 -35.81 -14.11
N PHE A 868 -6.00 -35.61 -14.80
CA PHE A 868 -6.09 -35.05 -16.15
C PHE A 868 -6.99 -33.83 -16.18
N VAL A 869 -6.71 -32.94 -17.13
CA VAL A 869 -7.55 -31.79 -17.45
C VAL A 869 -7.88 -31.77 -18.93
N ILE A 870 -9.12 -31.42 -19.25
CA ILE A 870 -9.53 -31.01 -20.59
C ILE A 870 -9.58 -29.48 -20.57
N VAL A 871 -8.89 -28.86 -21.51
CA VAL A 871 -8.77 -27.40 -21.61
C VAL A 871 -9.14 -26.91 -23.02
N LYS A 872 -9.43 -25.61 -23.15
CA LYS A 872 -9.49 -24.90 -24.42
C LYS A 872 -8.30 -23.96 -24.52
N PRO A 873 -7.29 -24.25 -25.37
CA PRO A 873 -6.15 -23.36 -25.56
C PRO A 873 -6.58 -21.97 -26.07
N LEU A 874 -5.95 -20.93 -25.53
CA LEU A 874 -6.12 -19.52 -25.92
C LEU A 874 -4.82 -19.02 -26.61
N ASP A 875 -4.42 -19.76 -27.65
CA ASP A 875 -3.23 -19.56 -28.48
C ASP A 875 -3.53 -19.16 -29.93
N GLY A 876 -4.80 -18.86 -30.25
CA GLY A 876 -5.22 -18.39 -31.56
C GLY A 876 -4.53 -17.08 -31.99
N PRO A 877 -4.57 -16.76 -33.30
CA PRO A 877 -3.82 -15.64 -33.86
C PRO A 877 -4.29 -14.28 -33.31
N VAL A 878 -3.37 -13.58 -32.64
CA VAL A 878 -3.51 -12.20 -32.19
C VAL A 878 -2.34 -11.40 -32.78
N ASP A 879 -2.55 -10.14 -33.15
CA ASP A 879 -1.45 -9.25 -33.53
C ASP A 879 -0.51 -9.04 -32.32
N PRO A 880 0.78 -9.44 -32.38
CA PRO A 880 1.73 -9.30 -31.28
C PRO A 880 1.95 -7.85 -30.82
N GLN A 881 1.63 -6.86 -31.66
CA GLN A 881 1.77 -5.44 -31.37
C GLN A 881 0.49 -4.84 -30.75
N GLU A 882 -0.67 -5.51 -30.88
CA GLU A 882 -1.91 -5.09 -30.24
C GLU A 882 -2.01 -5.59 -28.79
N ARG A 883 -1.30 -4.86 -27.91
CA ARG A 883 -2.00 -4.39 -26.71
C ARG A 883 -3.28 -3.69 -27.14
N ASP A 884 -4.33 -3.81 -26.34
CA ASP A 884 -5.46 -2.90 -26.52
C ASP A 884 -4.97 -1.45 -26.43
N ARG A 885 -5.26 -0.64 -27.45
CA ARG A 885 -4.69 0.71 -27.56
C ARG A 885 -5.29 1.68 -26.55
N VAL A 886 -6.44 1.36 -25.98
CA VAL A 886 -7.14 2.20 -24.99
C VAL A 886 -6.77 1.75 -23.58
N MET A 887 -6.79 0.44 -23.31
CA MET A 887 -6.69 -0.13 -21.96
C MET A 887 -5.36 -0.83 -21.64
N GLY A 888 -4.43 -0.92 -22.59
CA GLY A 888 -3.11 -1.56 -22.42
C GLY A 888 -3.11 -3.07 -22.13
N PHE A 889 -4.28 -3.72 -22.08
CA PHE A 889 -4.43 -5.14 -21.78
C PHE A 889 -3.95 -6.06 -22.92
N TYR A 890 -3.60 -7.29 -22.55
CA TYR A 890 -3.18 -8.32 -23.49
C TYR A 890 -4.36 -9.12 -23.99
N ARG A 891 -4.55 -9.13 -25.32
CA ARG A 891 -5.61 -9.86 -25.99
C ARG A 891 -5.16 -11.31 -26.26
N VAL A 892 -6.04 -12.28 -26.00
CA VAL A 892 -5.86 -13.69 -26.36
C VAL A 892 -7.11 -14.19 -27.10
N GLN A 893 -6.94 -15.20 -27.97
CA GLN A 893 -8.03 -15.79 -28.74
C GLN A 893 -8.01 -17.32 -28.61
N PRO A 894 -9.18 -17.99 -28.64
CA PRO A 894 -9.25 -19.45 -28.75
C PRO A 894 -8.46 -19.99 -29.95
N SER A 895 -7.88 -21.16 -29.77
CA SER A 895 -7.18 -21.88 -30.83
C SER A 895 -8.06 -22.22 -32.04
N ALA A 896 -7.40 -22.66 -33.12
CA ALA A 896 -8.08 -23.42 -34.18
C ALA A 896 -8.52 -24.83 -33.71
N TYR A 897 -7.86 -25.37 -32.68
CA TYR A 897 -8.25 -26.61 -31.99
C TYR A 897 -9.30 -26.31 -30.92
N ASP A 898 -10.40 -27.07 -30.89
CA ASP A 898 -11.52 -26.72 -30.00
C ASP A 898 -11.24 -27.07 -28.51
N VAL A 899 -10.36 -28.05 -28.28
CA VAL A 899 -10.04 -28.69 -26.99
C VAL A 899 -8.65 -29.34 -27.02
N GLU A 900 -8.06 -29.54 -25.84
CA GLU A 900 -6.83 -30.33 -25.62
C GLU A 900 -6.93 -31.12 -24.30
N VAL A 901 -6.21 -32.25 -24.19
CA VAL A 901 -6.17 -33.13 -23.01
C VAL A 901 -4.75 -33.20 -22.46
N LEU A 902 -4.54 -32.81 -21.21
CA LEU A 902 -3.23 -32.66 -20.59
C LEU A 902 -3.17 -33.30 -19.19
N PRO A 903 -1.99 -33.69 -18.68
CA PRO A 903 -1.83 -33.98 -17.26
C PRO A 903 -2.07 -32.71 -16.45
N ALA A 904 -2.67 -32.80 -15.27
CA ALA A 904 -2.94 -31.62 -14.44
C ALA A 904 -1.64 -30.88 -14.02
N GLN A 905 -0.52 -31.61 -13.94
CA GLN A 905 0.83 -31.08 -13.67
C GLN A 905 1.34 -30.08 -14.73
N ALA A 906 0.77 -30.07 -15.94
CA ALA A 906 1.11 -29.07 -16.96
C ALA A 906 0.62 -27.66 -16.59
N ILE A 907 -0.31 -27.53 -15.63
CA ILE A 907 -0.73 -26.21 -15.15
C ILE A 907 0.40 -25.57 -14.34
N ILE A 908 0.83 -24.38 -14.75
CA ILE A 908 1.77 -23.55 -13.99
C ILE A 908 1.03 -22.93 -12.82
N ARG A 909 -0.05 -22.19 -13.11
CA ARG A 909 -0.94 -21.52 -12.16
C ARG A 909 -2.26 -21.09 -12.80
N GLY A 910 -3.15 -20.47 -12.04
CA GLY A 910 -4.37 -19.84 -12.53
C GLY A 910 -4.11 -18.54 -13.33
N ALA A 911 -5.12 -18.08 -14.05
CA ALA A 911 -5.11 -16.80 -14.75
C ALA A 911 -6.48 -16.10 -14.66
N LEU A 912 -6.47 -14.79 -14.41
CA LEU A 912 -7.67 -13.96 -14.49
C LEU A 912 -7.84 -13.45 -15.93
N VAL A 913 -8.83 -14.00 -16.63
CA VAL A 913 -9.11 -13.73 -18.05
C VAL A 913 -10.58 -13.36 -18.22
N THR A 914 -10.86 -12.25 -18.91
CA THR A 914 -12.21 -11.68 -19.06
C THR A 914 -12.58 -11.45 -20.53
N PRO A 915 -13.84 -11.60 -20.98
CA PRO A 915 -14.20 -11.45 -22.40
C PRO A 915 -14.02 -10.03 -22.95
N ASP A 916 -13.67 -9.88 -24.24
CA ASP A 916 -13.77 -8.58 -24.91
C ASP A 916 -15.22 -8.28 -25.31
N HIS A 917 -15.89 -7.48 -24.48
CA HIS A 917 -17.23 -6.94 -24.77
C HIS A 917 -17.24 -5.77 -25.78
N GLY A 918 -16.08 -5.28 -26.21
CA GLY A 918 -15.91 -4.29 -27.28
C GLY A 918 -16.04 -4.92 -28.67
N SER A 919 -15.45 -6.10 -28.88
CA SER A 919 -15.49 -6.84 -30.15
C SER A 919 -16.12 -8.24 -30.03
N PRO A 920 -17.43 -8.40 -29.71
CA PRO A 920 -18.05 -9.70 -29.47
C PRO A 920 -17.91 -10.72 -30.63
N ALA A 921 -17.77 -10.25 -31.87
CA ALA A 921 -17.55 -11.10 -33.05
C ALA A 921 -16.16 -11.79 -33.06
N SER A 922 -15.18 -11.27 -32.32
CA SER A 922 -13.82 -11.80 -32.28
C SER A 922 -13.65 -13.04 -31.41
N ARG A 923 -14.57 -13.29 -30.46
CA ARG A 923 -14.40 -14.26 -29.36
C ARG A 923 -13.07 -14.11 -28.59
N SER A 924 -12.47 -12.91 -28.60
CA SER A 924 -11.23 -12.63 -27.88
C SER A 924 -11.48 -12.28 -26.41
N TYR A 925 -10.43 -12.39 -25.60
CA TYR A 925 -10.42 -12.15 -24.16
C TYR A 925 -9.23 -11.26 -23.80
N PHE A 926 -9.33 -10.56 -22.67
CA PHE A 926 -8.24 -9.82 -22.05
C PHE A 926 -7.67 -10.59 -20.85
N VAL A 927 -6.34 -10.69 -20.78
CA VAL A 927 -5.60 -11.16 -19.61
C VAL A 927 -5.41 -9.99 -18.65
N VAL A 928 -5.81 -10.17 -17.39
CA VAL A 928 -5.75 -9.14 -16.35
C VAL A 928 -4.43 -9.24 -15.58
N ASP A 929 -3.51 -8.31 -15.86
CA ASP A 929 -2.12 -8.28 -15.36
C ASP A 929 -1.94 -7.32 -14.15
N HIS A 930 -2.97 -7.14 -13.33
CA HIS A 930 -2.90 -6.34 -12.09
C HIS A 930 -2.31 -7.10 -10.89
N ASP A 931 -2.20 -8.42 -11.00
CA ASP A 931 -1.38 -9.27 -10.13
C ASP A 931 0.11 -9.13 -10.55
N PRO A 932 1.04 -8.78 -9.64
CA PRO A 932 2.45 -8.62 -9.98
C PRO A 932 3.13 -9.88 -10.53
N ASP A 933 2.77 -11.08 -10.05
CA ASP A 933 3.32 -12.33 -10.58
C ASP A 933 2.87 -12.52 -12.04
N MET A 934 1.57 -12.36 -12.29
CA MET A 934 1.01 -12.37 -13.65
C MET A 934 1.65 -11.32 -14.55
N PHE A 935 1.92 -10.11 -14.03
CA PHE A 935 2.62 -9.06 -14.76
C PHE A 935 4.04 -9.48 -15.13
N ILE A 936 4.84 -10.04 -14.21
CA ILE A 936 6.21 -10.48 -14.48
C ILE A 936 6.21 -11.64 -15.49
N ARG A 937 5.37 -12.66 -15.30
CA ARG A 937 5.19 -13.77 -16.26
C ARG A 937 4.82 -13.27 -17.64
N LEU A 938 3.86 -12.35 -17.73
CA LEU A 938 3.41 -11.79 -19.01
C LEU A 938 4.50 -10.92 -19.67
N ASN A 939 5.40 -10.28 -18.91
CA ASN A 939 6.61 -9.64 -19.45
C ASN A 939 7.63 -10.66 -19.97
N SER A 940 7.76 -11.82 -19.33
CA SER A 940 8.62 -12.92 -19.78
C SER A 940 8.11 -13.57 -21.07
N LEU A 941 6.83 -13.92 -21.14
CA LEU A 941 6.18 -14.54 -22.31
C LEU A 941 6.29 -13.68 -23.58
N ARG A 942 6.21 -12.35 -23.45
CA ARG A 942 6.44 -11.40 -24.57
C ARG A 942 7.77 -11.61 -25.29
N ARG A 943 8.85 -11.94 -24.58
CA ARG A 943 10.19 -12.04 -25.17
C ARG A 943 10.35 -13.24 -26.10
N ASN A 944 9.56 -14.29 -25.87
CA ASN A 944 9.66 -15.58 -26.52
C ASN A 944 8.57 -15.78 -27.59
N ARG A 945 7.33 -15.31 -27.32
CA ARG A 945 6.13 -15.67 -28.09
C ARG A 945 5.56 -14.54 -28.97
N PHE A 946 5.87 -13.29 -28.67
CA PHE A 946 5.29 -12.11 -29.34
C PHE A 946 6.40 -11.26 -30.01
N ARG A 947 7.15 -11.88 -30.93
CA ARG A 947 8.28 -11.28 -31.69
C ARG A 947 7.95 -11.09 -33.16
#